data_AF-A0A9Q5AYJ9-F1
#
_entry.id   AF-A0A9Q5AYJ9-F1
#
_cell.length_a   1.000
_cell.length_b   1.000
_cell.length_c   1.000
_cell.angle_alpha   90.00
_cell.angle_beta   90.00
_cell.angle_gamma   90.00
#
_symmetry.space_group_name_H-M   'P 1'
#
loop_
_entity.id
_entity.type
_entity.pdbx_description
1 polymer ?
#
loop_
_entity_poly.entity_id
_entity_poly.type
_entity_poly.pdbx_seq_one_letter_code
_entity_poly.pdbx_strand_id
1 'polypeptide(L)'
;MAVPEGPTDKRYTGNGVTKIFTIPFLLLAATDLDVYIDGIEISSGFAITNVGNPTSTITFTVAPVDQADIYLQLNVPFERLNDYQENGDFLSSTVNRDFDRIWQALKQLFRWSTRSLRLGNFDVDGAGWYRAKGNGIRDLKDPVDPQDAVTRKWSLVFLGDLISAIQGPINNALNIFYRAPDLTAHVVQDLSGADGASLIGDGTGSVKDTTNALVWRDVELQDDIDVAKLLADTGNFGKNIMLAKARARIDAGAPFMHVLGDSISHGAFADDWYRNGWVNLFKRMLNVELGTYSYGVTPLLPFTNPVTGASNADIHDVLIGAYWFLYDALTDVPTGASYVTATASAQIDITVPTFQDVAVIYYAQNPSGGSFEVLINGTPLTTINTNAATRNPFVGYGFVLTDNGLGSCKITIRTTSTAEVEITGIGYYKTANQAVLQNMSQSGRKLINTSQACVQKLMGESALFVMALGVNDLYDHQNDDVKFAAFTQVIDWLIQYANQYEVPVVVPDFVWYVGPENRTRAQLRRLATQTKGVYIPFPDFFMKNSVVPNSAYLIETLNLFTNDLHPNVAGHKLIAETIAKKIGLSISSKKQVLDYHDWWFPLALNPASGVTNKSTSAPFTSAIKNQGGQTLVRLNLTGLAGAVTKGVALGFPSRAEVQFDIPVITQLTPTNAGVSQGVCIFNSAGVSVITNAQNATADHELFFSVPRS
;
A
#
# COMPACT_ATOMS: atom_id res chain seq x y z
N MET A 1 -84.65 13.46 55.64
CA MET A 1 -83.26 13.05 55.99
C MET A 1 -82.61 12.66 54.69
N ALA A 2 -81.40 13.10 54.38
CA ALA A 2 -80.77 12.76 53.10
C ALA A 2 -80.49 11.25 52.99
N VAL A 3 -80.57 10.69 51.78
CA VAL A 3 -80.25 9.27 51.53
C VAL A 3 -78.80 8.97 51.91
N PRO A 4 -78.56 8.03 52.85
CA PRO A 4 -77.20 7.67 53.26
C PRO A 4 -76.49 6.83 52.20
N GLU A 5 -75.16 6.95 52.17
CA GLU A 5 -74.29 5.97 51.52
C GLU A 5 -74.46 4.63 52.23
N GLY A 6 -74.88 3.60 51.49
CA GLY A 6 -75.24 2.31 52.06
C GLY A 6 -75.64 1.33 50.97
N PRO A 7 -75.65 0.02 51.26
CA PRO A 7 -75.93 -1.01 50.26
C PRO A 7 -77.34 -0.85 49.70
N THR A 8 -77.62 -1.48 48.57
CA THR A 8 -78.99 -1.59 48.02
C THR A 8 -79.54 -2.99 48.12
N ASP A 9 -78.80 -3.88 48.78
CA ASP A 9 -79.18 -5.26 48.98
C ASP A 9 -78.51 -5.80 50.25
N LYS A 10 -79.07 -6.87 50.82
CA LYS A 10 -78.50 -7.55 51.97
C LYS A 10 -78.86 -9.02 51.93
N ARG A 11 -77.84 -9.87 52.10
CA ARG A 11 -78.00 -11.31 52.31
C ARG A 11 -77.88 -11.67 53.79
N TYR A 12 -78.74 -12.57 54.23
CA TYR A 12 -78.69 -13.23 55.52
C TYR A 12 -78.83 -14.75 55.34
N THR A 13 -78.30 -15.51 56.28
CA THR A 13 -78.52 -16.95 56.34
C THR A 13 -79.54 -17.24 57.44
N GLY A 14 -80.63 -17.94 57.09
CA GLY A 14 -81.59 -18.45 58.04
C GLY A 14 -80.95 -19.47 58.98
N ASN A 15 -81.40 -19.49 60.24
CA ASN A 15 -80.97 -20.47 61.25
C ASN A 15 -82.14 -21.28 61.82
N GLY A 16 -83.31 -21.21 61.18
CA GLY A 16 -84.55 -21.86 61.66
C GLY A 16 -85.21 -21.22 62.88
N VAL A 17 -84.60 -20.17 63.47
CA VAL A 17 -85.07 -19.58 64.75
C VAL A 17 -85.31 -18.07 64.64
N THR A 18 -84.38 -17.33 64.05
CA THR A 18 -84.42 -15.86 63.95
C THR A 18 -85.48 -15.44 62.95
N LYS A 19 -86.43 -14.61 63.39
CA LYS A 19 -87.50 -14.05 62.53
C LYS A 19 -87.25 -12.62 62.09
N ILE A 20 -86.38 -11.89 62.80
CA ILE A 20 -86.20 -10.45 62.66
C ILE A 20 -84.84 -10.18 62.02
N PHE A 21 -84.85 -9.47 60.90
CA PHE A 21 -83.63 -9.07 60.20
C PHE A 21 -83.68 -7.57 59.90
N THR A 22 -82.50 -6.95 59.87
CA THR A 22 -82.39 -5.52 59.55
C THR A 22 -82.32 -5.33 58.04
N ILE A 23 -83.02 -4.34 57.50
CA ILE A 23 -82.83 -3.84 56.15
C ILE A 23 -81.90 -2.63 56.27
N PRO A 24 -80.61 -2.74 55.90
CA PRO A 24 -79.60 -1.72 56.18
C PRO A 24 -79.62 -0.56 55.17
N PHE A 25 -80.79 -0.28 54.57
CA PHE A 25 -80.99 0.77 53.59
C PHE A 25 -82.40 1.35 53.67
N LEU A 26 -82.54 2.60 53.22
CA LEU A 26 -83.79 3.34 53.23
C LEU A 26 -84.83 2.66 52.33
N LEU A 27 -86.04 2.44 52.85
CA LEU A 27 -87.20 2.13 52.04
C LEU A 27 -88.15 3.32 52.12
N LEU A 28 -88.63 3.84 50.98
CA LEU A 28 -89.60 4.94 50.97
C LEU A 28 -91.03 4.40 51.06
N ALA A 29 -91.26 3.25 50.43
CA ALA A 29 -92.44 2.40 50.62
C ALA A 29 -92.00 0.97 50.93
N ALA A 30 -92.84 0.22 51.66
CA ALA A 30 -92.59 -1.21 51.91
C ALA A 30 -92.51 -2.03 50.60
N THR A 31 -93.18 -1.56 49.54
CA THR A 31 -93.16 -2.14 48.20
C THR A 31 -91.86 -1.90 47.44
N ASP A 32 -90.97 -1.04 47.94
CA ASP A 32 -89.66 -0.81 47.30
C ASP A 32 -88.63 -1.91 47.65
N LEU A 33 -89.08 -3.07 48.18
CA LEU A 33 -88.25 -4.19 48.59
C LEU A 33 -88.73 -5.49 47.94
N ASP A 34 -87.85 -6.12 47.18
CA ASP A 34 -88.00 -7.52 46.79
C ASP A 34 -87.35 -8.42 47.84
N VAL A 35 -88.01 -9.52 48.19
CA VAL A 35 -87.53 -10.50 49.17
C VAL A 35 -87.45 -11.85 48.50
N TYR A 36 -86.27 -12.45 48.52
CA TYR A 36 -86.03 -13.79 48.03
C TYR A 36 -85.64 -14.73 49.16
N ILE A 37 -86.19 -15.94 49.17
CA ILE A 37 -85.71 -17.06 50.00
C ILE A 37 -85.27 -18.18 49.05
N ASP A 38 -84.00 -18.58 49.15
CA ASP A 38 -83.39 -19.60 48.29
C ASP A 38 -83.57 -19.32 46.78
N GLY A 39 -83.52 -18.03 46.42
CA GLY A 39 -83.68 -17.55 45.05
C GLY A 39 -85.12 -17.41 44.55
N ILE A 40 -86.12 -17.77 45.36
CA ILE A 40 -87.55 -17.63 45.02
C ILE A 40 -88.07 -16.32 45.63
N GLU A 41 -88.67 -15.46 44.80
CA GLU A 41 -89.29 -14.22 45.26
C GLU A 41 -90.57 -14.51 46.05
N ILE A 42 -90.72 -13.86 47.21
CA ILE A 42 -91.91 -13.94 48.04
C ILE A 42 -92.47 -12.53 48.28
N SER A 43 -93.79 -12.41 48.17
CA SER A 43 -94.52 -11.14 48.36
C SER A 43 -95.32 -11.09 49.67
N SER A 44 -95.29 -12.15 50.47
CA SER A 44 -96.02 -12.25 51.74
C SER A 44 -95.26 -13.14 52.75
N GLY A 45 -95.78 -13.26 53.97
CA GLY A 45 -95.14 -14.05 55.04
C GLY A 45 -94.14 -13.27 55.89
N PHE A 46 -94.09 -11.95 55.73
CA PHE A 46 -93.30 -11.02 56.54
C PHE A 46 -94.03 -9.68 56.69
N ALA A 47 -93.60 -8.88 57.68
CA ALA A 47 -94.00 -7.50 57.86
C ALA A 47 -92.76 -6.60 57.92
N ILE A 48 -92.86 -5.41 57.32
CA ILE A 48 -91.78 -4.40 57.35
C ILE A 48 -92.20 -3.26 58.27
N THR A 49 -91.30 -2.88 59.18
CA THR A 49 -91.48 -1.75 60.09
C THR A 49 -90.33 -0.75 59.92
N ASN A 50 -90.53 0.47 60.41
CA ASN A 50 -89.56 1.57 60.34
C ASN A 50 -89.23 2.06 58.91
N VAL A 51 -90.15 1.86 57.95
CA VAL A 51 -90.08 2.44 56.60
C VAL A 51 -90.01 3.97 56.69
N GLY A 52 -89.26 4.60 55.77
CA GLY A 52 -88.98 6.03 55.76
C GLY A 52 -87.75 6.45 56.58
N ASN A 53 -87.10 5.50 57.28
CA ASN A 53 -85.87 5.73 58.03
C ASN A 53 -84.67 5.01 57.37
N PRO A 54 -83.41 5.41 57.69
CA PRO A 54 -82.19 4.84 57.10
C PRO A 54 -82.09 3.31 57.12
N THR A 55 -82.70 2.69 58.13
CA THR A 55 -82.78 1.24 58.27
C THR A 55 -84.21 0.84 58.61
N SER A 56 -84.74 -0.14 57.89
CA SER A 56 -86.04 -0.77 58.21
C SER A 56 -85.82 -2.13 58.87
N THR A 57 -86.88 -2.74 59.38
CA THR A 57 -86.83 -4.08 59.98
C THR A 57 -87.86 -4.97 59.30
N ILE A 58 -87.41 -6.12 58.78
CA ILE A 58 -88.28 -7.18 58.27
C ILE A 58 -88.46 -8.25 59.35
N THR A 59 -89.70 -8.63 59.62
CA THR A 59 -90.06 -9.70 60.55
C THR A 59 -90.84 -10.77 59.80
N PHE A 60 -90.27 -11.95 59.66
CA PHE A 60 -90.94 -13.10 59.06
C PHE A 60 -91.93 -13.74 60.03
N THR A 61 -93.10 -14.16 59.52
CA THR A 61 -94.11 -14.86 60.32
C THR A 61 -93.61 -16.23 60.77
N VAL A 62 -92.86 -16.91 59.90
CA VAL A 62 -92.16 -18.17 60.15
C VAL A 62 -90.66 -17.93 60.00
N ALA A 63 -89.84 -18.43 60.92
CA ALA A 63 -88.39 -18.25 60.83
C ALA A 63 -87.89 -18.96 59.56
N PRO A 64 -87.10 -18.29 58.69
CA PRO A 64 -86.47 -18.95 57.56
C PRO A 64 -85.65 -20.15 58.06
N VAL A 65 -85.79 -21.28 57.38
CA VAL A 65 -85.16 -22.56 57.79
C VAL A 65 -83.64 -22.43 57.86
N ASP A 66 -83.00 -23.34 58.59
CA ASP A 66 -81.54 -23.34 58.69
C ASP A 66 -80.90 -23.43 57.29
N GLN A 67 -79.88 -22.62 57.06
CA GLN A 67 -79.17 -22.44 55.78
C GLN A 67 -79.94 -21.75 54.64
N ALA A 68 -81.18 -21.29 54.85
CA ALA A 68 -81.90 -20.55 53.80
C ALA A 68 -81.19 -19.23 53.44
N ASP A 69 -80.97 -18.97 52.14
CA ASP A 69 -80.42 -17.70 51.64
C ASP A 69 -81.54 -16.65 51.57
N ILE A 70 -81.57 -15.75 52.54
CA ILE A 70 -82.50 -14.63 52.58
C ILE A 70 -81.84 -13.45 51.87
N TYR A 71 -82.38 -13.07 50.72
CA TYR A 71 -81.85 -11.95 49.94
C TYR A 71 -82.88 -10.83 49.85
N LEU A 72 -82.54 -9.71 50.48
CA LEU A 72 -83.35 -8.49 50.53
C LEU A 72 -82.78 -7.51 49.52
N GLN A 73 -83.58 -7.06 48.56
CA GLN A 73 -83.12 -6.23 47.47
C GLN A 73 -83.99 -4.97 47.32
N LEU A 74 -83.37 -3.79 47.36
CA LEU A 74 -84.03 -2.54 46.99
C LEU A 74 -84.48 -2.61 45.53
N ASN A 75 -85.76 -2.33 45.29
CA ASN A 75 -86.38 -2.29 43.98
C ASN A 75 -87.35 -1.11 43.90
N VAL A 76 -86.83 0.07 43.53
CA VAL A 76 -87.63 1.28 43.34
C VAL A 76 -88.07 1.36 41.87
N PRO A 77 -89.38 1.47 41.58
CA PRO A 77 -89.86 1.76 40.24
C PRO A 77 -89.22 3.03 39.66
N PHE A 78 -88.71 2.95 38.42
CA PHE A 78 -88.13 4.10 37.70
C PHE A 78 -89.22 5.01 37.13
N GLU A 79 -89.94 5.69 38.02
CA GLU A 79 -91.00 6.62 37.69
C GLU A 79 -90.99 7.82 38.65
N ARG A 80 -91.51 8.96 38.19
CA ARG A 80 -91.79 10.13 39.03
C ARG A 80 -93.30 10.25 39.18
N LEU A 81 -93.79 10.25 40.41
CA LEU A 81 -95.23 10.26 40.71
C LEU A 81 -95.78 11.67 40.98
N ASN A 82 -94.97 12.59 41.52
CA ASN A 82 -95.45 13.92 41.87
C ASN A 82 -95.06 14.94 40.80
N ASP A 83 -95.97 15.85 40.48
CA ASP A 83 -95.75 16.97 39.58
C ASP A 83 -95.90 18.32 40.29
N TYR A 84 -94.80 19.06 40.41
CA TYR A 84 -94.80 20.34 41.11
C TYR A 84 -95.53 21.40 40.30
N GLN A 85 -96.52 22.05 40.92
CA GLN A 85 -97.31 23.09 40.28
C GLN A 85 -96.68 24.48 40.51
N GLU A 86 -96.72 25.35 39.51
CA GLU A 86 -96.32 26.75 39.68
C GLU A 86 -97.25 27.46 40.68
N ASN A 87 -96.67 28.23 41.61
CA ASN A 87 -97.37 28.91 42.72
C ASN A 87 -98.07 27.98 43.74
N GLY A 88 -97.78 26.67 43.74
CA GLY A 88 -98.22 25.74 44.78
C GLY A 88 -97.27 25.70 45.99
N ASP A 89 -97.71 25.07 47.08
CA ASP A 89 -96.90 24.91 48.29
C ASP A 89 -95.65 24.05 48.01
N PHE A 90 -94.46 24.65 48.20
CA PHE A 90 -93.19 23.95 48.05
C PHE A 90 -92.75 23.31 49.37
N LEU A 91 -93.46 22.25 49.76
CA LEU A 91 -93.21 21.55 51.03
C LEU A 91 -91.92 20.72 50.95
N SER A 92 -90.99 21.00 51.86
CA SER A 92 -89.72 20.27 51.95
C SER A 92 -89.91 18.76 52.13
N SER A 93 -90.99 18.30 52.77
CA SER A 93 -91.30 16.87 52.92
C SER A 93 -91.60 16.17 51.59
N THR A 94 -92.34 16.84 50.69
CA THR A 94 -92.68 16.31 49.37
C THR A 94 -91.43 16.26 48.49
N VAL A 95 -90.68 17.37 48.47
CA VAL A 95 -89.49 17.52 47.64
C VAL A 95 -88.36 16.59 48.06
N ASN A 96 -88.09 16.49 49.36
CA ASN A 96 -87.09 15.56 49.87
C ASN A 96 -87.45 14.11 49.52
N ARG A 97 -88.72 13.71 49.65
CA ARG A 97 -89.13 12.33 49.33
C ARG A 97 -88.92 11.99 47.85
N ASP A 98 -89.19 12.92 46.94
CA ASP A 98 -88.96 12.73 45.50
C ASP A 98 -87.47 12.66 45.17
N PHE A 99 -86.64 13.54 45.73
CA PHE A 99 -85.19 13.45 45.58
C PHE A 99 -84.62 12.17 46.18
N ASP A 100 -85.10 11.75 47.34
CA ASP A 100 -84.69 10.49 47.97
C ASP A 100 -85.04 9.30 47.07
N ARG A 101 -86.20 9.33 46.39
CA ARG A 101 -86.62 8.26 45.47
C ARG A 101 -85.71 8.17 44.25
N ILE A 102 -85.35 9.32 43.67
CA ILE A 102 -84.36 9.38 42.58
C ILE A 102 -83.01 8.84 43.06
N TRP A 103 -82.59 9.19 44.28
CA TRP A 103 -81.29 8.72 44.77
C TRP A 103 -81.26 7.20 44.97
N GLN A 104 -82.35 6.62 45.47
CA GLN A 104 -82.49 5.18 45.64
C GLN A 104 -82.54 4.45 44.29
N ALA A 105 -83.22 5.00 43.28
CA ALA A 105 -83.21 4.49 41.92
C ALA A 105 -81.79 4.47 41.30
N LEU A 106 -81.02 5.54 41.48
CA LEU A 106 -79.64 5.63 41.00
C LEU A 106 -78.71 4.65 41.72
N LYS A 107 -78.84 4.47 43.04
CA LYS A 107 -78.08 3.45 43.78
C LYS A 107 -78.40 2.03 43.31
N GLN A 108 -79.66 1.76 42.96
CA GLN A 108 -80.08 0.49 42.35
C GLN A 108 -79.43 0.27 40.98
N LEU A 109 -79.39 1.29 40.10
CA LEU A 109 -78.69 1.21 38.82
C LEU A 109 -77.20 0.93 38.99
N PHE A 110 -76.56 1.58 39.98
CA PHE A 110 -75.16 1.35 40.29
C PHE A 110 -74.90 -0.12 40.65
N ARG A 111 -75.75 -0.75 41.48
CA ARG A 111 -75.68 -2.19 41.79
C ARG A 111 -75.70 -3.04 40.51
N TRP A 112 -76.67 -2.86 39.62
CA TRP A 112 -76.75 -3.66 38.40
C TRP A 112 -75.55 -3.47 37.49
N SER A 113 -75.14 -2.22 37.29
CA SER A 113 -73.99 -1.93 36.47
C SER A 113 -72.74 -2.61 37.07
N THR A 114 -72.57 -2.69 38.40
CA THR A 114 -71.39 -3.35 39.01
C THR A 114 -71.36 -4.87 38.83
N ARG A 115 -72.48 -5.47 38.38
CA ARG A 115 -72.66 -6.88 38.05
C ARG A 115 -72.55 -7.16 36.54
N SER A 116 -72.43 -6.13 35.71
CA SER A 116 -72.17 -6.25 34.27
C SER A 116 -70.68 -6.45 33.99
N LEU A 117 -70.35 -6.95 32.80
CA LEU A 117 -68.99 -6.86 32.26
C LEU A 117 -68.66 -5.39 32.02
N ARG A 118 -67.55 -4.92 32.59
CA ARG A 118 -67.04 -3.54 32.41
C ARG A 118 -65.55 -3.56 32.11
N LEU A 119 -65.09 -2.56 31.35
CA LEU A 119 -63.66 -2.28 31.22
C LEU A 119 -63.04 -1.96 32.60
N GLY A 120 -61.80 -2.37 32.82
CA GLY A 120 -61.05 -1.95 33.99
C GLY A 120 -60.75 -0.44 33.96
N ASN A 121 -60.42 0.15 35.11
CA ASN A 121 -60.18 1.59 35.23
C ASN A 121 -59.11 2.16 34.30
N PHE A 122 -58.17 1.32 33.84
CA PHE A 122 -57.09 1.71 32.92
C PHE A 122 -57.22 1.06 31.54
N ASP A 123 -58.31 0.32 31.30
CA ASP A 123 -58.59 -0.30 30.02
C ASP A 123 -59.25 0.76 29.10
N VAL A 124 -58.74 0.90 27.88
CA VAL A 124 -59.23 1.88 26.89
C VAL A 124 -60.35 1.25 26.05
N ASP A 125 -61.43 1.97 25.80
CA ASP A 125 -62.49 1.46 24.92
C ASP A 125 -61.95 1.17 23.51
N GLY A 126 -62.27 -0.01 22.97
CA GLY A 126 -61.72 -0.53 21.71
C GLY A 126 -60.33 -1.18 21.79
N ALA A 127 -59.61 -1.11 22.92
CA ALA A 127 -58.27 -1.73 23.07
C ALA A 127 -58.05 -2.48 24.40
N GLY A 128 -58.93 -2.27 25.38
CA GLY A 128 -58.85 -2.83 26.73
C GLY A 128 -59.76 -4.04 26.94
N TRP A 129 -59.72 -4.57 28.16
CA TRP A 129 -60.37 -5.85 28.49
C TRP A 129 -61.57 -5.68 29.45
N TYR A 130 -62.69 -6.31 29.10
CA TYR A 130 -63.82 -6.44 30.04
C TYR A 130 -63.48 -7.41 31.18
N ARG A 131 -63.79 -7.03 32.42
CA ARG A 131 -63.43 -7.79 33.64
C ARG A 131 -64.65 -8.51 34.22
N ALA A 132 -64.58 -9.85 34.31
CA ALA A 132 -65.63 -10.70 34.88
C ALA A 132 -65.52 -10.92 36.40
N LYS A 133 -64.48 -10.38 37.07
CA LYS A 133 -64.22 -10.52 38.52
C LYS A 133 -64.14 -11.99 39.00
N GLY A 134 -63.66 -12.90 38.15
CA GLY A 134 -63.61 -14.33 38.43
C GLY A 134 -64.95 -15.07 38.29
N ASN A 135 -66.03 -14.38 37.91
CA ASN A 135 -67.31 -15.03 37.61
C ASN A 135 -67.25 -15.69 36.23
N GLY A 136 -67.94 -16.83 36.10
CA GLY A 136 -68.12 -17.49 34.80
C GLY A 136 -69.05 -16.68 33.88
N ILE A 137 -68.71 -16.64 32.59
CA ILE A 137 -69.56 -16.11 31.52
C ILE A 137 -70.24 -17.32 30.85
N ARG A 138 -71.57 -17.29 30.73
CA ARG A 138 -72.40 -18.37 30.17
C ARG A 138 -73.33 -17.81 29.09
N ASP A 139 -73.92 -18.71 28.31
CA ASP A 139 -74.85 -18.38 27.21
C ASP A 139 -74.25 -17.53 26.08
N LEU A 140 -72.95 -17.70 25.82
CA LEU A 140 -72.28 -17.16 24.63
C LEU A 140 -72.75 -17.90 23.38
N LYS A 141 -72.91 -17.16 22.27
CA LYS A 141 -73.12 -17.73 20.94
C LYS A 141 -71.82 -18.41 20.46
N ASP A 142 -71.93 -19.44 19.63
CA ASP A 142 -70.75 -19.99 18.97
C ASP A 142 -70.08 -18.92 18.08
N PRO A 143 -68.73 -18.88 18.05
CA PRO A 143 -67.98 -17.86 17.33
C PRO A 143 -68.19 -17.97 15.81
N VAL A 144 -68.29 -16.83 15.12
CA VAL A 144 -68.38 -16.72 13.66
C VAL A 144 -67.14 -16.01 13.10
N ASP A 145 -66.73 -14.91 13.72
CA ASP A 145 -65.58 -14.12 13.29
C ASP A 145 -64.32 -14.46 14.12
N PRO A 146 -63.10 -14.19 13.60
CA PRO A 146 -61.85 -14.59 14.27
C PRO A 146 -61.62 -14.00 15.67
N GLN A 147 -62.33 -12.92 16.04
CA GLN A 147 -62.20 -12.25 17.33
C GLN A 147 -63.33 -12.58 18.32
N ASP A 148 -64.26 -13.46 17.97
CA ASP A 148 -65.36 -13.85 18.85
C ASP A 148 -64.89 -14.68 20.06
N ALA A 149 -65.56 -14.50 21.20
CA ALA A 149 -65.33 -15.33 22.38
C ALA A 149 -65.87 -16.76 22.14
N VAL A 150 -65.11 -17.78 22.53
CA VAL A 150 -65.45 -19.19 22.27
C VAL A 150 -66.05 -19.87 23.50
N THR A 151 -67.09 -20.71 23.28
CA THR A 151 -67.59 -21.60 24.33
C THR A 151 -66.62 -22.77 24.54
N ARG A 152 -66.57 -23.33 25.75
CA ARG A 152 -65.79 -24.55 26.03
C ARG A 152 -66.17 -25.71 25.09
N LYS A 153 -67.45 -25.81 24.73
CA LYS A 153 -67.95 -26.83 23.78
C LYS A 153 -67.31 -26.66 22.42
N TRP A 154 -67.28 -25.43 21.88
CA TRP A 154 -66.67 -25.14 20.59
C TRP A 154 -65.17 -25.50 20.57
N SER A 155 -64.41 -25.14 21.61
CA SER A 155 -62.99 -25.50 21.70
C SER A 155 -62.73 -27.01 21.73
N LEU A 156 -63.60 -27.79 22.37
CA LEU A 156 -63.47 -29.26 22.42
C LEU A 156 -63.77 -29.92 21.07
N VAL A 157 -64.75 -29.39 20.33
CA VAL A 157 -65.05 -29.87 18.96
C VAL A 157 -63.90 -29.53 18.02
N PHE A 158 -63.43 -28.27 18.03
CA PHE A 158 -62.27 -27.85 17.23
C PHE A 158 -61.03 -28.71 17.49
N LEU A 159 -60.71 -28.97 18.76
CA LEU A 159 -59.57 -29.82 19.14
C LEU A 159 -59.79 -31.30 18.74
N GLY A 160 -61.01 -31.82 18.86
CA GLY A 160 -61.37 -33.16 18.43
C GLY A 160 -61.22 -33.37 16.92
N ASP A 161 -61.59 -32.37 16.13
CA ASP A 161 -61.45 -32.38 14.67
C ASP A 161 -59.97 -32.28 14.27
N LEU A 162 -59.19 -31.44 14.96
CA LEU A 162 -57.75 -31.31 14.76
C LEU A 162 -57.01 -32.63 15.05
N ILE A 163 -57.37 -33.32 16.14
CA ILE A 163 -56.77 -34.60 16.53
C ILE A 163 -57.17 -35.74 15.58
N SER A 164 -58.39 -35.70 15.04
CA SER A 164 -58.87 -36.69 14.06
C SER A 164 -58.23 -36.50 12.67
N ALA A 165 -57.62 -35.34 12.41
CA ALA A 165 -56.90 -35.03 11.18
C ALA A 165 -55.40 -35.38 11.22
N ILE A 166 -54.85 -35.80 12.36
CA ILE A 166 -53.43 -36.17 12.51
C ILE A 166 -53.24 -37.68 12.23
N GLN A 167 -52.63 -38.03 11.09
CA GLN A 167 -52.05 -39.35 10.83
C GLN A 167 -50.50 -39.25 10.74
N GLY A 168 -49.78 -39.71 11.77
CA GLY A 168 -48.32 -39.98 11.73
C GLY A 168 -47.54 -39.84 13.06
N PRO A 169 -46.37 -40.49 13.26
CA PRO A 169 -45.63 -40.51 14.53
C PRO A 169 -44.93 -39.18 14.93
N ILE A 170 -44.83 -38.92 16.24
CA ILE A 170 -44.38 -37.67 16.89
C ILE A 170 -42.88 -37.34 16.69
N ASN A 171 -42.07 -38.24 16.15
CA ASN A 171 -40.61 -38.08 16.04
C ASN A 171 -40.11 -37.55 14.67
N ASN A 172 -40.99 -36.94 13.85
CA ASN A 172 -40.59 -36.37 12.57
C ASN A 172 -40.30 -34.86 12.68
N ALA A 173 -39.15 -34.41 12.16
CA ALA A 173 -38.71 -33.01 12.15
C ALA A 173 -39.67 -32.05 11.41
N LEU A 174 -40.58 -32.58 10.59
CA LEU A 174 -41.68 -31.84 9.96
C LEU A 174 -42.74 -31.33 10.97
N ASN A 175 -42.77 -31.87 12.19
CA ASN A 175 -43.80 -31.56 13.18
C ASN A 175 -43.29 -30.71 14.36
N ILE A 176 -42.04 -30.24 14.32
CA ILE A 176 -41.45 -29.37 15.36
C ILE A 176 -41.35 -27.96 14.80
N PHE A 177 -42.17 -27.06 15.34
CA PHE A 177 -42.20 -25.65 14.94
C PHE A 177 -41.16 -24.83 15.70
N TYR A 178 -40.50 -23.91 15.02
CA TYR A 178 -39.66 -22.90 15.65
C TYR A 178 -39.72 -21.58 14.87
N ARG A 179 -39.22 -20.51 15.50
CA ARG A 179 -39.20 -19.17 14.92
C ARG A 179 -37.78 -18.85 14.44
N ALA A 180 -37.64 -18.49 13.16
CA ALA A 180 -36.37 -18.07 12.59
C ALA A 180 -35.99 -16.63 13.03
N PRO A 181 -34.73 -16.20 12.82
CA PRO A 181 -34.26 -14.85 13.16
C PRO A 181 -35.05 -13.70 12.51
N ASP A 182 -35.58 -13.92 11.31
CA ASP A 182 -36.45 -12.98 10.57
C ASP A 182 -37.90 -12.94 11.11
N LEU A 183 -38.13 -13.63 12.24
CA LEU A 183 -39.39 -13.74 12.95
C LEU A 183 -40.45 -14.58 12.23
N THR A 184 -40.12 -15.20 11.11
CA THR A 184 -41.01 -16.09 10.38
C THR A 184 -41.05 -17.50 10.97
N ALA A 185 -42.09 -18.22 10.60
CA ALA A 185 -42.50 -19.50 11.13
C ALA A 185 -41.93 -20.65 10.29
N HIS A 186 -41.16 -21.57 10.88
CA HIS A 186 -40.53 -22.70 10.17
C HIS A 186 -40.67 -24.01 10.94
N VAL A 187 -40.44 -25.13 10.26
CA VAL A 187 -40.29 -26.44 10.90
C VAL A 187 -38.82 -26.86 10.92
N VAL A 188 -38.44 -27.67 11.91
CA VAL A 188 -37.03 -28.12 12.07
C VAL A 188 -36.51 -28.83 10.80
N GLN A 189 -37.37 -29.44 9.99
CA GLN A 189 -36.99 -30.01 8.70
C GLN A 189 -36.39 -28.99 7.72
N ASP A 190 -36.81 -27.72 7.76
CA ASP A 190 -36.36 -26.66 6.84
C ASP A 190 -34.87 -26.34 7.03
N LEU A 191 -34.30 -26.66 8.21
CA LEU A 191 -32.88 -26.53 8.51
C LEU A 191 -31.97 -27.46 7.71
N SER A 192 -32.51 -28.54 7.15
CA SER A 192 -31.75 -29.52 6.36
C SER A 192 -31.45 -29.05 4.92
N GLY A 193 -32.09 -27.97 4.47
CA GLY A 193 -31.87 -27.40 3.14
C GLY A 193 -30.57 -26.61 3.04
N ALA A 194 -30.15 -26.29 1.80
CA ALA A 194 -28.93 -25.52 1.53
C ALA A 194 -28.92 -24.13 2.18
N ASP A 195 -30.11 -23.58 2.50
CA ASP A 195 -30.29 -22.30 3.18
C ASP A 195 -30.52 -22.43 4.70
N GLY A 196 -30.37 -23.60 5.31
CA GLY A 196 -30.66 -23.82 6.74
C GLY A 196 -29.89 -22.88 7.68
N ALA A 197 -28.69 -22.44 7.30
CA ALA A 197 -27.90 -21.47 8.07
C ALA A 197 -28.53 -20.06 8.14
N SER A 198 -29.43 -19.72 7.23
CA SER A 198 -30.19 -18.46 7.29
C SER A 198 -31.31 -18.48 8.33
N LEU A 199 -31.72 -19.67 8.75
CA LEU A 199 -32.84 -19.88 9.65
C LEU A 199 -32.41 -20.10 11.12
N ILE A 200 -31.10 -20.09 11.39
CA ILE A 200 -30.52 -20.15 12.75
C ILE A 200 -29.81 -18.83 13.02
N GLY A 201 -30.03 -18.24 14.20
CA GLY A 201 -29.42 -16.95 14.56
C GLY A 201 -30.12 -16.32 15.76
N ASP A 202 -29.87 -15.04 15.98
CA ASP A 202 -30.50 -14.25 17.04
C ASP A 202 -31.16 -12.98 16.48
N GLY A 203 -31.63 -12.09 17.34
CA GLY A 203 -32.27 -10.83 16.93
C GLY A 203 -31.36 -9.84 16.19
N THR A 204 -30.08 -10.16 16.00
CA THR A 204 -29.10 -9.33 15.28
C THR A 204 -28.75 -9.86 13.89
N GLY A 205 -29.10 -11.12 13.56
CA GLY A 205 -28.88 -11.71 12.24
C GLY A 205 -28.78 -13.23 12.25
N SER A 206 -28.62 -13.83 11.07
CA SER A 206 -28.46 -15.28 10.91
C SER A 206 -27.00 -15.73 11.00
N VAL A 207 -26.79 -17.04 11.21
CA VAL A 207 -25.48 -17.69 11.13
C VAL A 207 -24.88 -17.51 9.72
N LYS A 208 -25.72 -17.50 8.67
CA LYS A 208 -25.30 -17.21 7.30
C LYS A 208 -24.74 -15.79 7.17
N ASP A 209 -25.38 -14.80 7.77
CA ASP A 209 -24.92 -13.40 7.72
C ASP A 209 -23.56 -13.24 8.41
N THR A 210 -23.40 -13.88 9.56
CA THR A 210 -22.14 -13.89 10.31
C THR A 210 -21.02 -14.59 9.52
N THR A 211 -21.33 -15.73 8.90
CA THR A 211 -20.36 -16.49 8.08
C THR A 211 -19.92 -15.69 6.86
N ASN A 212 -20.86 -15.05 6.16
CA ASN A 212 -20.55 -14.18 5.02
C ASN A 212 -19.70 -12.98 5.46
N ALA A 213 -20.03 -12.33 6.58
CA ALA A 213 -19.24 -11.23 7.12
C ALA A 213 -17.81 -11.64 7.48
N LEU A 214 -17.62 -12.86 8.02
CA LEU A 214 -16.27 -13.42 8.27
C LEU A 214 -15.51 -13.68 6.97
N VAL A 215 -16.15 -14.21 5.93
CA VAL A 215 -15.52 -14.42 4.62
C VAL A 215 -15.08 -13.09 3.99
N TRP A 216 -15.91 -12.05 4.04
CA TRP A 216 -15.53 -10.71 3.58
C TRP A 216 -14.38 -10.11 4.39
N ARG A 217 -14.40 -10.31 5.71
CA ARG A 217 -13.33 -9.88 6.61
C ARG A 217 -12.01 -10.59 6.31
N ASP A 218 -12.03 -11.88 5.98
CA ASP A 218 -10.83 -12.63 5.59
C ASP A 218 -10.23 -12.10 4.28
N VAL A 219 -11.06 -11.73 3.30
CA VAL A 219 -10.60 -11.09 2.05
C VAL A 219 -10.00 -9.71 2.33
N GLU A 220 -10.66 -8.87 3.12
CA GLU A 220 -10.13 -7.56 3.53
C GLU A 220 -8.81 -7.70 4.31
N LEU A 221 -8.72 -8.64 5.24
CA LEU A 221 -7.50 -8.92 6.00
C LEU A 221 -6.37 -9.41 5.09
N GLN A 222 -6.68 -10.23 4.08
CA GLN A 222 -5.69 -10.72 3.12
C GLN A 222 -5.16 -9.57 2.23
N ASP A 223 -6.05 -8.69 1.76
CA ASP A 223 -5.67 -7.48 1.03
C ASP A 223 -4.83 -6.54 1.91
N ASP A 224 -5.22 -6.31 3.17
CA ASP A 224 -4.46 -5.50 4.13
C ASP A 224 -3.08 -6.11 4.43
N ILE A 225 -3.00 -7.43 4.58
CA ILE A 225 -1.74 -8.16 4.77
C ILE A 225 -0.84 -8.02 3.55
N ASP A 226 -1.39 -8.12 2.34
CA ASP A 226 -0.60 -8.04 1.11
C ASP A 226 -0.16 -6.60 0.83
N VAL A 227 -0.98 -5.60 1.15
CA VAL A 227 -0.58 -4.18 1.17
C VAL A 227 0.49 -3.93 2.24
N ALA A 228 0.37 -4.49 3.44
CA ALA A 228 1.35 -4.33 4.51
C ALA A 228 2.70 -4.98 4.16
N LYS A 229 2.69 -6.18 3.56
CA LYS A 229 3.90 -6.83 3.00
C LYS A 229 4.52 -5.97 1.90
N LEU A 230 3.70 -5.48 0.96
CA LEU A 230 4.17 -4.61 -0.11
C LEU A 230 4.81 -3.33 0.45
N LEU A 231 4.22 -2.70 1.47
CA LEU A 231 4.78 -1.52 2.13
C LEU A 231 6.04 -1.83 2.95
N ALA A 232 6.13 -3.01 3.57
CA ALA A 232 7.32 -3.46 4.28
C ALA A 232 8.48 -3.77 3.31
N ASP A 233 8.20 -4.35 2.15
CA ASP A 233 9.20 -4.75 1.17
C ASP A 233 9.57 -3.61 0.18
N THR A 234 8.66 -2.64 -0.07
CA THR A 234 8.86 -1.59 -1.09
C THR A 234 8.63 -0.14 -0.61
N GLY A 235 8.10 0.08 0.59
CA GLY A 235 7.93 1.40 1.22
C GLY A 235 9.24 1.96 1.80
N ASN A 236 9.18 3.09 2.53
CA ASN A 236 10.39 3.68 3.14
C ASN A 236 11.14 2.70 4.06
N PHE A 237 10.45 1.76 4.70
CA PHE A 237 11.05 0.68 5.46
C PHE A 237 11.83 -0.31 4.57
N GLY A 238 11.22 -0.78 3.48
CA GLY A 238 11.88 -1.65 2.49
C GLY A 238 13.08 -0.99 1.80
N LYS A 239 12.99 0.32 1.51
CA LYS A 239 14.10 1.12 0.99
C LYS A 239 15.30 1.15 1.93
N ASN A 240 15.05 1.39 3.23
CA ASN A 240 16.10 1.37 4.25
C ASN A 240 16.72 -0.02 4.40
N ILE A 241 15.93 -1.10 4.27
CA ILE A 241 16.41 -2.48 4.29
C ILE A 241 17.32 -2.77 3.09
N MET A 242 16.98 -2.29 1.90
CA MET A 242 17.78 -2.52 0.69
C MET A 242 19.20 -1.97 0.84
N LEU A 243 19.32 -0.71 1.26
CA LEU A 243 20.62 -0.07 1.48
C LEU A 243 21.37 -0.70 2.66
N ALA A 244 20.66 -1.10 3.71
CA ALA A 244 21.27 -1.82 4.83
C ALA A 244 21.87 -3.17 4.39
N LYS A 245 21.16 -3.95 3.56
CA LYS A 245 21.69 -5.20 2.99
C LYS A 245 22.91 -4.95 2.12
N ALA A 246 22.87 -3.93 1.26
CA ALA A 246 24.02 -3.57 0.43
C ALA A 246 25.25 -3.20 1.28
N ARG A 247 25.07 -2.40 2.33
CA ARG A 247 26.16 -2.07 3.28
C ARG A 247 26.68 -3.32 4.01
N ALA A 248 25.80 -4.18 4.50
CA ALA A 248 26.20 -5.42 5.16
C ALA A 248 27.04 -6.33 4.24
N ARG A 249 26.70 -6.39 2.94
CA ARG A 249 27.47 -7.12 1.93
C ARG A 249 28.83 -6.49 1.66
N ILE A 250 28.90 -5.15 1.59
CA ILE A 250 30.18 -4.42 1.46
C ILE A 250 31.08 -4.73 2.65
N ASP A 251 30.54 -4.67 3.87
CA ASP A 251 31.26 -4.98 5.11
C ASP A 251 31.70 -6.45 5.17
N ALA A 252 30.94 -7.36 4.56
CA ALA A 252 31.27 -8.78 4.39
C ALA A 252 32.26 -9.07 3.25
N GLY A 253 32.82 -8.05 2.60
CA GLY A 253 33.88 -8.20 1.59
C GLY A 253 33.40 -8.31 0.14
N ALA A 254 32.14 -7.96 -0.16
CA ALA A 254 31.62 -7.83 -1.52
C ALA A 254 31.44 -6.34 -1.88
N PRO A 255 32.51 -5.60 -2.23
CA PRO A 255 32.43 -4.14 -2.38
C PRO A 255 31.67 -3.71 -3.65
N PHE A 256 31.52 -4.58 -4.64
CA PHE A 256 31.02 -4.16 -5.95
C PHE A 256 29.51 -4.23 -6.04
N MET A 257 28.93 -3.28 -6.76
CA MET A 257 27.53 -3.33 -7.19
C MET A 257 27.54 -3.49 -8.70
N HIS A 258 26.62 -4.24 -9.28
CA HIS A 258 26.66 -4.54 -10.71
C HIS A 258 25.38 -4.11 -11.40
N VAL A 259 25.50 -3.44 -12.55
CA VAL A 259 24.43 -3.33 -13.54
C VAL A 259 24.70 -4.35 -14.62
N LEU A 260 23.81 -5.33 -14.77
CA LEU A 260 23.78 -6.21 -15.92
C LEU A 260 22.74 -5.66 -16.90
N GLY A 261 23.18 -5.10 -18.03
CA GLY A 261 22.28 -4.35 -18.91
C GLY A 261 22.61 -4.42 -20.41
N ASP A 262 21.74 -3.80 -21.20
CA ASP A 262 21.80 -3.75 -22.66
C ASP A 262 22.26 -2.38 -23.18
N SER A 263 21.85 -1.98 -24.39
CA SER A 263 22.15 -0.68 -25.02
C SER A 263 21.65 0.51 -24.19
N ILE A 264 20.53 0.38 -23.48
CA ILE A 264 19.98 1.44 -22.63
C ILE A 264 20.92 1.69 -21.46
N SER A 265 21.51 0.63 -20.89
CA SER A 265 22.43 0.72 -19.76
C SER A 265 23.88 0.95 -20.17
N HIS A 266 24.21 0.59 -21.41
CA HIS A 266 25.44 0.99 -22.08
C HIS A 266 25.49 2.52 -22.25
N GLY A 267 24.34 3.15 -22.54
CA GLY A 267 24.20 4.60 -22.65
C GLY A 267 23.73 5.09 -24.02
N ALA A 268 23.35 4.19 -24.93
CA ALA A 268 22.95 4.56 -26.29
C ALA A 268 21.94 5.71 -26.29
N PHE A 269 22.21 6.76 -27.07
CA PHE A 269 21.40 7.99 -27.18
C PHE A 269 21.36 8.91 -25.94
N ALA A 270 22.21 8.68 -24.94
CA ALA A 270 22.47 9.66 -23.88
C ALA A 270 23.38 10.83 -24.33
N ASP A 271 23.89 10.82 -25.57
CA ASP A 271 24.94 11.71 -26.07
C ASP A 271 26.21 11.64 -25.18
N ASP A 272 26.43 12.60 -24.27
CA ASP A 272 27.54 12.54 -23.30
C ASP A 272 27.28 11.52 -22.17
N TRP A 273 27.76 10.30 -22.34
CA TRP A 273 27.55 9.17 -21.41
C TRP A 273 28.01 9.44 -19.99
N TYR A 274 29.12 10.16 -19.84
CA TYR A 274 29.65 10.52 -18.52
C TYR A 274 28.65 11.34 -17.71
N ARG A 275 27.94 12.27 -18.36
CA ARG A 275 26.99 13.18 -17.72
C ARG A 275 25.54 12.72 -17.76
N ASN A 276 25.17 11.99 -18.80
CA ASN A 276 23.78 11.74 -19.14
C ASN A 276 23.42 10.26 -19.03
N GLY A 277 24.39 9.35 -19.19
CA GLY A 277 24.16 7.92 -19.07
C GLY A 277 23.58 7.59 -17.70
N TRP A 278 22.45 6.87 -17.69
CA TRP A 278 21.70 6.64 -16.45
C TRP A 278 22.55 5.91 -15.40
N VAL A 279 23.39 4.97 -15.83
CA VAL A 279 24.30 4.23 -14.96
C VAL A 279 25.35 5.15 -14.33
N ASN A 280 25.90 6.10 -15.09
CA ASN A 280 26.91 7.04 -14.57
C ASN A 280 26.31 8.12 -13.65
N LEU A 281 25.05 8.51 -13.87
CA LEU A 281 24.30 9.32 -12.94
C LEU A 281 24.02 8.56 -11.63
N PHE A 282 23.53 7.33 -11.75
CA PHE A 282 23.21 6.48 -10.62
C PHE A 282 24.45 6.10 -9.79
N LYS A 283 25.58 5.87 -10.46
CA LYS A 283 26.90 5.66 -9.84
C LYS A 283 27.30 6.82 -8.91
N ARG A 284 27.13 8.07 -9.34
CA ARG A 284 27.40 9.23 -8.47
C ARG A 284 26.47 9.25 -7.25
N MET A 285 25.18 8.94 -7.46
CA MET A 285 24.21 8.89 -6.36
C MET A 285 24.58 7.83 -5.31
N LEU A 286 25.00 6.63 -5.76
CA LEU A 286 25.49 5.57 -4.88
C LEU A 286 26.81 5.95 -4.19
N ASN A 287 27.74 6.59 -4.90
CA ASN A 287 29.00 7.05 -4.31
C ASN A 287 28.75 8.02 -3.15
N VAL A 288 27.76 8.91 -3.27
CA VAL A 288 27.37 9.80 -2.15
C VAL A 288 26.81 8.99 -0.99
N GLU A 289 25.90 8.06 -1.25
CA GLU A 289 25.27 7.22 -0.22
C GLU A 289 26.26 6.33 0.55
N LEU A 290 27.35 5.93 -0.12
CA LEU A 290 28.38 5.05 0.44
C LEU A 290 29.64 5.80 0.91
N GLY A 291 29.75 7.10 0.64
CA GLY A 291 30.97 7.87 0.91
C GLY A 291 32.18 7.42 0.07
N THR A 292 31.95 6.95 -1.15
CA THR A 292 32.98 6.44 -2.07
C THR A 292 33.22 7.37 -3.26
N TYR A 293 34.25 7.08 -4.07
CA TYR A 293 34.70 7.96 -5.15
C TYR A 293 35.16 7.22 -6.43
N SER A 294 35.22 5.90 -6.42
CA SER A 294 35.57 5.09 -7.60
C SER A 294 34.59 5.28 -8.76
N TYR A 295 35.07 5.04 -9.99
CA TYR A 295 34.25 5.06 -11.21
C TYR A 295 33.79 3.66 -11.65
N GLY A 296 34.52 2.61 -11.32
CA GLY A 296 34.17 1.24 -11.71
C GLY A 296 34.40 0.93 -13.20
N VAL A 297 33.89 -0.22 -13.62
CA VAL A 297 33.94 -0.74 -14.99
C VAL A 297 33.06 0.12 -15.88
N THR A 298 33.60 0.41 -17.06
CA THR A 298 32.92 1.06 -18.16
C THR A 298 33.01 0.20 -19.41
N PRO A 299 31.98 0.19 -20.27
CA PRO A 299 32.04 -0.50 -21.55
C PRO A 299 33.22 -0.03 -22.42
N LEU A 300 33.86 -0.96 -23.12
CA LEU A 300 34.99 -0.67 -24.03
C LEU A 300 34.54 -0.29 -25.45
N LEU A 301 33.26 -0.51 -25.77
CA LEU A 301 32.74 -0.35 -27.11
C LEU A 301 32.41 1.10 -27.39
N PRO A 302 33.09 1.74 -28.37
CA PRO A 302 32.68 3.06 -28.80
C PRO A 302 31.32 2.96 -29.50
N PHE A 303 30.46 3.93 -29.21
CA PHE A 303 29.23 4.16 -29.95
C PHE A 303 29.25 5.62 -30.44
N THR A 304 28.64 5.87 -31.59
CA THR A 304 28.39 7.23 -32.06
C THR A 304 26.89 7.34 -32.28
N ASN A 305 26.26 8.35 -31.69
CA ASN A 305 24.84 8.58 -31.91
C ASN A 305 24.62 8.95 -33.39
N PRO A 306 23.91 8.12 -34.19
CA PRO A 306 23.75 8.37 -35.62
C PRO A 306 22.85 9.58 -35.91
N VAL A 307 22.08 10.05 -34.91
CA VAL A 307 21.16 11.18 -35.07
C VAL A 307 21.88 12.51 -34.80
N THR A 308 22.63 12.60 -33.70
CA THR A 308 23.29 13.85 -33.28
C THR A 308 24.74 13.96 -33.77
N GLY A 309 25.34 12.84 -34.21
CA GLY A 309 26.77 12.76 -34.51
C GLY A 309 27.66 12.81 -33.26
N ALA A 310 27.07 12.83 -32.06
CA ALA A 310 27.83 12.85 -30.82
C ALA A 310 28.65 11.57 -30.68
N SER A 311 29.96 11.74 -30.44
CA SER A 311 30.81 10.64 -29.99
C SER A 311 30.40 10.31 -28.57
N ASN A 312 29.87 9.10 -28.40
CA ASN A 312 29.31 8.64 -27.15
C ASN A 312 30.37 7.86 -26.35
N ALA A 313 31.57 8.41 -26.27
CA ALA A 313 32.59 7.88 -25.38
C ALA A 313 32.12 8.04 -23.92
N ASP A 314 32.31 7.02 -23.08
CA ASP A 314 32.24 7.19 -21.62
C ASP A 314 33.45 8.05 -21.18
N ILE A 315 33.99 7.89 -19.96
CA ILE A 315 35.08 8.72 -19.46
C ILE A 315 36.40 8.60 -20.24
N HIS A 316 36.54 7.59 -21.10
CA HIS A 316 37.73 7.27 -21.87
C HIS A 316 37.49 7.32 -23.39
N ASP A 317 38.55 7.56 -24.15
CA ASP A 317 38.59 7.37 -25.58
C ASP A 317 39.29 6.05 -25.88
N VAL A 318 38.61 5.14 -26.56
CA VAL A 318 39.12 3.80 -26.90
C VAL A 318 39.37 3.71 -28.40
N LEU A 319 40.60 3.40 -28.78
CA LEU A 319 41.00 3.09 -30.14
C LEU A 319 41.35 1.60 -30.23
N ILE A 320 40.47 0.84 -30.86
CA ILE A 320 40.70 -0.57 -31.18
C ILE A 320 41.56 -0.64 -32.44
N GLY A 321 42.79 -1.12 -32.31
CA GLY A 321 43.70 -1.29 -33.43
C GLY A 321 43.30 -2.43 -34.36
N ALA A 322 44.00 -2.52 -35.50
CA ALA A 322 43.80 -3.63 -36.44
C ALA A 322 43.98 -5.00 -35.77
N TYR A 323 43.30 -6.01 -36.30
CA TYR A 323 43.36 -7.42 -35.88
C TYR A 323 42.69 -7.78 -34.55
N TRP A 324 41.99 -6.85 -33.91
CA TRP A 324 41.08 -7.15 -32.82
C TRP A 324 39.66 -7.38 -33.34
N PHE A 325 39.03 -8.46 -32.88
CA PHE A 325 37.68 -8.84 -33.28
C PHE A 325 36.76 -8.80 -32.07
N LEU A 326 35.58 -8.20 -32.24
CA LEU A 326 34.54 -8.17 -31.22
C LEU A 326 33.76 -9.48 -31.21
N TYR A 327 33.59 -10.05 -30.03
CA TYR A 327 32.64 -11.12 -29.74
C TYR A 327 31.65 -10.61 -28.69
N ASP A 328 30.36 -10.51 -29.03
CA ASP A 328 29.36 -9.76 -28.25
C ASP A 328 28.11 -10.57 -27.83
N ALA A 329 28.19 -11.91 -27.97
CA ALA A 329 27.17 -12.86 -27.51
C ALA A 329 27.75 -13.87 -26.49
N LEU A 330 28.70 -13.43 -25.66
CA LEU A 330 29.40 -14.30 -24.72
C LEU A 330 28.56 -14.53 -23.46
N THR A 331 28.46 -15.79 -23.04
CA THR A 331 27.59 -16.20 -21.93
C THR A 331 28.27 -16.22 -20.58
N ASP A 332 29.58 -16.27 -20.53
CA ASP A 332 30.38 -16.40 -19.32
C ASP A 332 31.11 -15.10 -18.93
N VAL A 333 31.26 -14.17 -19.86
CA VAL A 333 31.87 -12.86 -19.62
C VAL A 333 30.84 -11.91 -18.97
N PRO A 334 31.11 -11.35 -17.77
CA PRO A 334 30.21 -10.43 -17.07
C PRO A 334 29.76 -9.23 -17.90
N THR A 335 30.64 -8.62 -18.69
CA THR A 335 30.33 -7.49 -19.61
C THR A 335 29.58 -7.94 -20.88
N GLY A 336 29.53 -9.25 -21.16
CA GLY A 336 28.81 -9.85 -22.29
C GLY A 336 29.54 -9.78 -23.63
N ALA A 337 30.67 -9.07 -23.68
CA ALA A 337 31.48 -8.93 -24.87
C ALA A 337 32.97 -8.89 -24.55
N SER A 338 33.80 -9.26 -25.54
CA SER A 338 35.24 -9.16 -25.47
C SER A 338 35.86 -8.83 -26.82
N TYR A 339 37.07 -8.29 -26.78
CA TYR A 339 37.92 -8.15 -27.95
C TYR A 339 38.97 -9.25 -27.93
N VAL A 340 39.06 -10.00 -29.02
CA VAL A 340 39.97 -11.15 -29.14
C VAL A 340 40.94 -10.92 -30.28
N THR A 341 42.20 -11.33 -30.08
CA THR A 341 43.20 -11.39 -31.14
C THR A 341 44.16 -12.55 -30.92
N ALA A 342 44.71 -13.10 -32.00
CA ALA A 342 45.82 -14.06 -32.00
C ALA A 342 47.02 -13.51 -32.80
N THR A 343 47.09 -12.19 -32.95
CA THR A 343 48.15 -11.50 -33.69
C THR A 343 49.10 -10.82 -32.72
N ALA A 344 50.41 -11.01 -32.88
CA ALA A 344 51.41 -10.30 -32.08
C ALA A 344 51.44 -8.81 -32.47
N SER A 345 51.76 -7.94 -31.52
CA SER A 345 51.83 -6.48 -31.67
C SER A 345 50.50 -5.78 -32.01
N ALA A 346 49.36 -6.48 -31.95
CA ALA A 346 48.04 -5.86 -32.04
C ALA A 346 47.79 -4.99 -30.79
N GLN A 347 47.14 -3.84 -30.97
CA GLN A 347 47.03 -2.81 -29.91
C GLN A 347 45.60 -2.35 -29.66
N ILE A 348 45.28 -2.15 -28.38
CA ILE A 348 44.16 -1.32 -27.94
C ILE A 348 44.75 -0.14 -27.18
N ASP A 349 44.43 1.07 -27.62
CA ASP A 349 44.85 2.31 -26.98
C ASP A 349 43.66 2.94 -26.27
N ILE A 350 43.83 3.25 -24.98
CA ILE A 350 42.80 3.87 -24.14
C ILE A 350 43.38 5.15 -23.57
N THR A 351 42.79 6.28 -23.91
CA THR A 351 43.14 7.59 -23.33
C THR A 351 42.07 7.98 -22.33
N VAL A 352 42.47 8.30 -21.10
CA VAL A 352 41.53 8.65 -20.03
C VAL A 352 42.06 9.87 -19.28
N PRO A 353 41.20 10.79 -18.83
CA PRO A 353 41.62 11.81 -17.86
C PRO A 353 42.21 11.14 -16.61
N THR A 354 43.23 11.72 -16.00
CA THR A 354 43.81 11.17 -14.77
C THR A 354 42.99 11.54 -13.53
N PHE A 355 41.73 11.08 -13.49
CA PHE A 355 40.72 11.45 -12.46
C PHE A 355 40.59 10.42 -11.32
N GLN A 356 41.19 9.25 -11.48
CA GLN A 356 41.22 8.13 -10.53
C GLN A 356 42.66 7.68 -10.29
N ASP A 357 42.91 6.96 -9.20
CA ASP A 357 44.29 6.58 -8.82
C ASP A 357 44.69 5.23 -9.43
N VAL A 358 43.72 4.35 -9.71
CA VAL A 358 43.94 2.98 -10.18
C VAL A 358 43.11 2.71 -11.42
N ALA A 359 43.71 2.05 -12.40
CA ALA A 359 42.98 1.41 -13.50
C ALA A 359 43.13 -0.12 -13.40
N VAL A 360 42.13 -0.84 -13.88
CA VAL A 360 42.13 -2.31 -13.94
C VAL A 360 41.77 -2.74 -15.34
N ILE A 361 42.65 -3.51 -15.98
CA ILE A 361 42.33 -4.21 -17.23
C ILE A 361 41.72 -5.55 -16.87
N TYR A 362 40.56 -5.84 -17.43
CA TYR A 362 39.91 -7.15 -17.33
C TYR A 362 40.16 -7.96 -18.59
N TYR A 363 40.59 -9.21 -18.41
CA TYR A 363 40.95 -10.13 -19.48
C TYR A 363 40.50 -11.56 -19.15
N ALA A 364 40.42 -12.41 -20.17
CA ALA A 364 40.20 -13.83 -19.97
C ALA A 364 41.52 -14.59 -19.88
N GLN A 365 41.61 -15.51 -18.93
CA GLN A 365 42.62 -16.56 -18.96
C GLN A 365 42.06 -17.79 -19.67
N ASN A 366 42.83 -18.40 -20.56
CA ASN A 366 42.43 -19.55 -21.37
C ASN A 366 43.53 -20.63 -21.37
N PRO A 367 43.19 -21.92 -21.56
CA PRO A 367 44.17 -22.94 -21.92
C PRO A 367 44.90 -22.56 -23.21
N SER A 368 46.23 -22.53 -23.16
CA SER A 368 47.08 -22.01 -24.25
C SER A 368 46.91 -20.51 -24.53
N GLY A 369 46.47 -19.74 -23.54
CA GLY A 369 46.39 -18.28 -23.63
C GLY A 369 47.75 -17.63 -23.94
N GLY A 370 47.71 -16.53 -24.69
CA GLY A 370 48.87 -15.74 -25.05
C GLY A 370 49.37 -14.82 -23.96
N SER A 371 50.00 -13.72 -24.39
CA SER A 371 50.51 -12.69 -23.51
C SER A 371 50.36 -11.30 -24.15
N PHE A 372 50.23 -10.31 -23.29
CA PHE A 372 50.20 -8.90 -23.68
C PHE A 372 50.99 -8.05 -22.69
N GLU A 373 51.62 -6.99 -23.18
CA GLU A 373 52.21 -5.95 -22.35
C GLU A 373 51.22 -4.81 -22.13
N VAL A 374 51.35 -4.18 -20.96
CA VAL A 374 50.65 -2.95 -20.59
C VAL A 374 51.68 -1.83 -20.63
N LEU A 375 51.42 -0.78 -21.39
CA LEU A 375 52.23 0.43 -21.40
C LEU A 375 51.44 1.61 -20.85
N ILE A 376 52.09 2.42 -20.03
CA ILE A 376 51.54 3.66 -19.46
C ILE A 376 52.30 4.83 -20.05
N ASN A 377 51.60 5.71 -20.75
CA ASN A 377 52.16 6.85 -21.48
C ASN A 377 53.34 6.43 -22.40
N GLY A 378 53.20 5.28 -23.06
CA GLY A 378 54.22 4.70 -23.95
C GLY A 378 55.36 3.96 -23.25
N THR A 379 55.43 3.99 -21.92
CA THR A 379 56.45 3.25 -21.14
C THR A 379 55.91 1.88 -20.73
N PRO A 380 56.59 0.77 -21.07
CA PRO A 380 56.19 -0.56 -20.62
C PRO A 380 56.14 -0.66 -19.08
N LEU A 381 55.02 -1.17 -18.56
CA LEU A 381 54.81 -1.43 -17.14
C LEU A 381 55.05 -2.90 -16.80
N THR A 382 54.39 -3.81 -17.51
CA THR A 382 54.47 -5.26 -17.27
C THR A 382 54.04 -6.05 -18.50
N THR A 383 54.38 -7.34 -18.52
CA THR A 383 53.78 -8.34 -19.41
C THR A 383 52.90 -9.29 -18.60
N ILE A 384 51.69 -9.56 -19.10
CA ILE A 384 50.69 -10.44 -18.50
C ILE A 384 50.58 -11.70 -19.35
N ASN A 385 50.67 -12.86 -18.70
CA ASN A 385 50.43 -14.17 -19.31
C ASN A 385 48.98 -14.59 -19.04
N THR A 386 48.22 -14.90 -20.10
CA THR A 386 46.81 -15.29 -20.02
C THR A 386 46.62 -16.81 -20.03
N ASN A 387 47.68 -17.60 -20.10
CA ASN A 387 47.59 -19.05 -20.02
C ASN A 387 47.14 -19.53 -18.64
N ALA A 388 46.09 -20.34 -18.59
CA ALA A 388 45.64 -21.03 -17.38
C ALA A 388 45.09 -22.42 -17.71
N ALA A 389 45.08 -23.34 -16.74
CA ALA A 389 44.58 -24.69 -16.95
C ALA A 389 43.08 -24.75 -17.27
N THR A 390 42.31 -23.75 -16.83
CA THR A 390 40.86 -23.63 -17.07
C THR A 390 40.53 -22.18 -17.43
N ARG A 391 39.43 -21.98 -18.17
CA ARG A 391 38.98 -20.65 -18.56
C ARG A 391 38.52 -19.84 -17.34
N ASN A 392 39.03 -18.62 -17.21
CA ASN A 392 38.52 -17.62 -16.28
C ASN A 392 38.27 -16.31 -17.06
N PRO A 393 37.01 -15.98 -17.40
CA PRO A 393 36.70 -14.95 -18.39
C PRO A 393 36.84 -13.50 -17.88
N PHE A 394 37.09 -13.28 -16.58
CA PHE A 394 37.04 -11.95 -15.99
C PHE A 394 38.07 -11.76 -14.87
N VAL A 395 39.34 -11.79 -15.25
CA VAL A 395 40.49 -11.57 -14.35
C VAL A 395 40.92 -10.11 -14.46
N GLY A 396 41.09 -9.44 -13.32
CA GLY A 396 41.53 -8.05 -13.25
C GLY A 396 43.02 -7.93 -12.95
N TYR A 397 43.75 -7.12 -13.73
CA TYR A 397 45.08 -6.64 -13.38
C TYR A 397 45.04 -5.13 -13.09
N GLY A 398 45.25 -4.77 -11.83
CA GLY A 398 45.23 -3.38 -11.36
C GLY A 398 46.62 -2.73 -11.40
N PHE A 399 46.67 -1.46 -11.80
CA PHE A 399 47.89 -0.64 -11.84
C PHE A 399 47.58 0.84 -11.56
N VAL A 400 48.61 1.59 -11.18
CA VAL A 400 48.50 3.03 -10.89
C VAL A 400 48.25 3.81 -12.18
N LEU A 401 47.18 4.60 -12.20
CA LEU A 401 46.90 5.51 -13.29
C LEU A 401 47.82 6.73 -13.17
N THR A 402 48.71 6.93 -14.14
CA THR A 402 49.79 7.91 -14.07
C THR A 402 49.60 9.01 -15.12
N ASP A 403 49.52 10.26 -14.70
CA ASP A 403 49.36 11.40 -15.59
C ASP A 403 50.58 11.57 -16.49
N ASN A 404 50.35 11.93 -17.74
CA ASN A 404 51.40 12.28 -18.71
C ASN A 404 51.92 13.72 -18.54
N GLY A 405 51.51 14.41 -17.47
CA GLY A 405 51.81 15.81 -17.22
C GLY A 405 50.78 16.78 -17.81
N LEU A 406 49.81 16.30 -18.60
CA LEU A 406 48.83 17.13 -19.30
C LEU A 406 47.38 16.90 -18.83
N GLY A 407 47.18 16.18 -17.73
CA GLY A 407 45.84 15.85 -17.20
C GLY A 407 45.23 14.57 -17.80
N SER A 408 46.01 13.77 -18.52
CA SER A 408 45.56 12.52 -19.14
C SER A 408 46.57 11.38 -18.94
N CYS A 409 46.08 10.16 -19.09
CA CYS A 409 46.88 8.95 -19.09
C CYS A 409 46.53 8.14 -20.34
N LYS A 410 47.55 7.68 -21.07
CA LYS A 410 47.40 6.73 -22.17
C LYS A 410 47.78 5.34 -21.69
N ILE A 411 46.84 4.41 -21.78
CA ILE A 411 47.01 2.98 -21.48
C ILE A 411 47.04 2.26 -22.82
N THR A 412 48.12 1.53 -23.10
CA THR A 412 48.22 0.69 -24.30
C THR A 412 48.28 -0.77 -23.87
N ILE A 413 47.37 -1.57 -24.41
CA ILE A 413 47.41 -3.03 -24.34
C ILE A 413 48.01 -3.50 -25.67
N ARG A 414 49.20 -4.12 -25.63
CA ARG A 414 49.86 -4.64 -26.84
C ARG A 414 50.13 -6.13 -26.69
N THR A 415 49.64 -6.95 -27.60
CA THR A 415 49.92 -8.39 -27.56
C THR A 415 51.40 -8.67 -27.85
N THR A 416 51.99 -9.62 -27.13
CA THR A 416 53.41 -10.02 -27.27
C THR A 416 53.58 -11.40 -27.91
N SER A 417 52.48 -12.13 -28.11
CA SER A 417 52.48 -13.48 -28.68
C SER A 417 51.47 -13.64 -29.82
N THR A 418 51.60 -14.73 -30.58
CA THR A 418 50.62 -15.18 -31.58
C THR A 418 49.57 -16.14 -31.02
N ALA A 419 49.60 -16.42 -29.72
CA ALA A 419 48.54 -17.13 -29.01
C ALA A 419 47.42 -16.16 -28.59
N GLU A 420 46.22 -16.67 -28.39
CA GLU A 420 45.00 -15.88 -28.19
C GLU A 420 45.05 -15.01 -26.92
N VAL A 421 44.70 -13.74 -27.06
CA VAL A 421 44.49 -12.78 -25.98
C VAL A 421 43.08 -12.22 -26.10
N GLU A 422 42.37 -12.19 -24.98
CA GLU A 422 40.99 -11.73 -24.89
C GLU A 422 40.85 -10.66 -23.80
N ILE A 423 40.47 -9.44 -24.19
CA ILE A 423 40.23 -8.30 -23.30
C ILE A 423 38.73 -8.14 -23.10
N THR A 424 38.29 -8.19 -21.84
CA THR A 424 36.88 -8.27 -21.46
C THR A 424 36.35 -7.02 -20.78
N GLY A 425 37.22 -6.07 -20.41
CA GLY A 425 36.78 -4.78 -19.86
C GLY A 425 37.90 -3.89 -19.35
N ILE A 426 37.52 -2.70 -18.90
CA ILE A 426 38.39 -1.78 -18.15
C ILE A 426 37.58 -1.08 -17.06
N GLY A 427 38.21 -0.80 -15.92
CA GLY A 427 37.60 -0.01 -14.85
C GLY A 427 38.57 0.96 -14.18
N TYR A 428 38.03 2.00 -13.57
CA TYR A 428 38.81 3.05 -12.90
C TYR A 428 38.36 3.24 -11.45
N TYR A 429 39.30 3.26 -10.52
CA TYR A 429 39.02 3.17 -9.09
C TYR A 429 39.85 4.17 -8.30
N LYS A 430 39.25 4.67 -7.21
CA LYS A 430 39.99 5.48 -6.25
C LYS A 430 41.00 4.62 -5.50
N THR A 431 40.57 3.41 -5.15
CA THR A 431 41.41 2.32 -4.66
C THR A 431 40.78 1.01 -5.14
N ALA A 432 41.58 -0.02 -5.40
CA ALA A 432 41.11 -1.26 -6.03
C ALA A 432 39.89 -1.93 -5.36
N ASN A 433 39.72 -1.78 -4.04
CA ASN A 433 38.66 -2.45 -3.27
C ASN A 433 37.55 -1.50 -2.77
N GLN A 434 37.51 -0.24 -3.21
CA GLN A 434 36.46 0.67 -2.77
C GLN A 434 35.13 0.33 -3.44
N ALA A 435 34.04 0.33 -2.65
CA ALA A 435 32.72 0.01 -3.16
C ALA A 435 32.27 0.93 -4.29
N VAL A 436 31.76 0.34 -5.37
CA VAL A 436 31.43 1.05 -6.61
C VAL A 436 30.47 0.27 -7.50
N LEU A 437 29.67 1.01 -8.25
CA LEU A 437 28.81 0.45 -9.30
C LEU A 437 29.63 0.16 -10.57
N GLN A 438 29.63 -1.09 -11.00
CA GLN A 438 30.26 -1.57 -12.21
C GLN A 438 29.21 -1.63 -13.33
N ASN A 439 29.48 -0.99 -14.47
CA ASN A 439 28.58 -1.05 -15.62
C ASN A 439 28.95 -2.26 -16.52
N MET A 440 28.26 -3.38 -16.33
CA MET A 440 28.46 -4.61 -17.11
C MET A 440 27.50 -4.68 -18.31
N SER A 441 27.21 -3.53 -18.91
CA SER A 441 26.21 -3.40 -19.96
C SER A 441 26.82 -3.45 -21.35
N GLN A 442 26.05 -4.00 -22.30
CA GLN A 442 26.47 -4.11 -23.69
C GLN A 442 25.30 -3.95 -24.65
N SER A 443 25.51 -3.20 -25.74
CA SER A 443 24.47 -2.96 -26.75
C SER A 443 24.01 -4.27 -27.40
N GLY A 444 22.69 -4.47 -27.51
CA GLY A 444 22.09 -5.67 -28.10
C GLY A 444 22.12 -6.92 -27.21
N ARG A 445 22.68 -6.83 -25.99
CA ARG A 445 22.77 -7.97 -25.08
C ARG A 445 21.39 -8.49 -24.68
N LYS A 446 21.28 -9.81 -24.63
CA LYS A 446 20.10 -10.57 -24.19
C LYS A 446 20.40 -11.30 -22.88
N LEU A 447 19.40 -11.47 -22.03
CA LEU A 447 19.55 -12.19 -20.77
C LEU A 447 19.82 -13.68 -21.00
N ILE A 448 19.17 -14.29 -22.00
CA ILE A 448 19.37 -15.70 -22.36
C ILE A 448 20.84 -16.05 -22.61
N ASN A 449 21.65 -15.07 -23.02
CA ASN A 449 23.10 -15.21 -23.20
C ASN A 449 23.85 -14.99 -21.88
N THR A 450 23.38 -15.57 -20.77
CA THR A 450 24.07 -15.52 -19.47
C THR A 450 24.10 -16.92 -18.88
N SER A 451 25.30 -17.46 -18.71
CA SER A 451 25.51 -18.78 -18.12
C SER A 451 25.28 -18.77 -16.61
N GLN A 452 24.94 -19.93 -16.05
CA GLN A 452 24.78 -20.11 -14.61
C GLN A 452 26.03 -19.70 -13.83
N ALA A 453 27.22 -20.04 -14.32
CA ALA A 453 28.49 -19.68 -13.68
C ALA A 453 28.70 -18.16 -13.61
N CYS A 454 28.32 -17.44 -14.67
CA CYS A 454 28.37 -15.99 -14.69
C CYS A 454 27.38 -15.38 -13.66
N VAL A 455 26.14 -15.90 -13.61
CA VAL A 455 25.15 -15.48 -12.60
C VAL A 455 25.66 -15.72 -11.19
N GLN A 456 26.18 -16.91 -10.91
CA GLN A 456 26.71 -17.26 -9.60
C GLN A 456 27.86 -16.34 -9.17
N LYS A 457 28.78 -16.03 -10.09
CA LYS A 457 29.88 -15.08 -9.85
C LYS A 457 29.34 -13.68 -9.53
N LEU A 458 28.46 -13.14 -10.39
CA LEU A 458 27.90 -11.81 -10.21
C LEU A 458 27.14 -11.68 -8.88
N MET A 459 26.33 -12.68 -8.50
CA MET A 459 25.65 -12.63 -7.20
C MET A 459 26.65 -12.74 -6.03
N GLY A 460 27.64 -13.62 -6.13
CA GLY A 460 28.67 -13.79 -5.09
C GLY A 460 29.46 -12.51 -4.80
N GLU A 461 29.68 -11.68 -5.82
CA GLU A 461 30.49 -10.45 -5.75
C GLU A 461 29.66 -9.17 -5.58
N SER A 462 28.32 -9.25 -5.70
CA SER A 462 27.44 -8.08 -5.61
C SER A 462 27.04 -7.75 -4.17
N ALA A 463 27.16 -6.47 -3.82
CA ALA A 463 26.44 -5.84 -2.72
C ALA A 463 25.04 -5.36 -3.12
N LEU A 464 24.87 -4.97 -4.37
CA LEU A 464 23.59 -4.60 -4.98
C LEU A 464 23.65 -5.04 -6.44
N PHE A 465 22.59 -5.66 -6.92
CA PHE A 465 22.50 -6.10 -8.30
C PHE A 465 21.35 -5.41 -9.02
N VAL A 466 21.63 -4.80 -10.16
CA VAL A 466 20.63 -4.19 -11.04
C VAL A 466 20.51 -5.03 -12.30
N MET A 467 19.37 -5.70 -12.45
CA MET A 467 19.03 -6.50 -13.62
C MET A 467 18.27 -5.62 -14.62
N ALA A 468 18.99 -5.11 -15.62
CA ALA A 468 18.49 -4.17 -16.62
C ALA A 468 18.50 -4.78 -18.05
N LEU A 469 18.13 -6.06 -18.15
CA LEU A 469 18.00 -6.82 -19.39
C LEU A 469 16.55 -7.29 -19.59
N GLY A 470 16.23 -7.67 -20.83
CA GLY A 470 14.95 -8.30 -21.19
C GLY A 470 14.28 -7.69 -22.43
N VAL A 471 14.58 -6.43 -22.78
CA VAL A 471 13.97 -5.78 -23.95
C VAL A 471 14.43 -6.42 -25.26
N ASN A 472 15.70 -6.82 -25.37
CA ASN A 472 16.21 -7.53 -26.55
C ASN A 472 15.72 -8.98 -26.62
N ASP A 473 15.33 -9.56 -25.50
CA ASP A 473 14.75 -10.91 -25.44
C ASP A 473 13.24 -10.90 -25.82
N LEU A 474 12.54 -9.77 -25.62
CA LEU A 474 11.09 -9.63 -25.80
C LEU A 474 10.58 -10.22 -27.12
N TYR A 475 11.20 -9.87 -28.24
CA TYR A 475 10.71 -10.26 -29.57
C TYR A 475 10.81 -11.78 -29.79
N ASP A 476 11.84 -12.42 -29.23
CA ASP A 476 11.99 -13.88 -29.31
C ASP A 476 10.87 -14.58 -28.51
N HIS A 477 10.53 -14.06 -27.34
CA HIS A 477 9.54 -14.68 -26.44
C HIS A 477 8.10 -14.69 -26.96
N GLN A 478 7.78 -13.85 -27.95
CA GLN A 478 6.44 -13.79 -28.52
C GLN A 478 6.10 -15.06 -29.30
N ASN A 479 7.10 -15.73 -29.90
CA ASN A 479 6.87 -16.85 -30.81
C ASN A 479 7.79 -18.07 -30.57
N ASP A 480 8.73 -18.00 -29.62
CA ASP A 480 9.71 -19.07 -29.34
C ASP A 480 9.69 -19.48 -27.87
N ASP A 481 8.97 -20.56 -27.58
CA ASP A 481 8.87 -21.11 -26.22
C ASP A 481 10.19 -21.69 -25.70
N VAL A 482 11.09 -22.12 -26.59
CA VAL A 482 12.41 -22.64 -26.19
C VAL A 482 13.28 -21.51 -25.66
N LYS A 483 13.32 -20.38 -26.39
CA LYS A 483 14.04 -19.19 -25.91
C LYS A 483 13.42 -18.62 -24.65
N PHE A 484 12.09 -18.59 -24.54
CA PHE A 484 11.44 -18.15 -23.30
C PHE A 484 11.75 -19.06 -22.11
N ALA A 485 11.81 -20.39 -22.31
CA ALA A 485 12.21 -21.33 -21.27
C ALA A 485 13.66 -21.08 -20.82
N ALA A 486 14.57 -20.85 -21.77
CA ALA A 486 15.97 -20.53 -21.46
C ALA A 486 16.12 -19.17 -20.75
N PHE A 487 15.37 -18.14 -21.13
CA PHE A 487 15.29 -16.88 -20.39
C PHE A 487 14.80 -17.09 -18.95
N THR A 488 13.74 -17.88 -18.78
CA THR A 488 13.18 -18.23 -17.47
C THR A 488 14.20 -18.97 -16.61
N GLN A 489 14.99 -19.85 -17.21
CA GLN A 489 16.06 -20.56 -16.52
C GLN A 489 17.15 -19.63 -15.96
N VAL A 490 17.49 -18.55 -16.69
CA VAL A 490 18.43 -17.53 -16.17
C VAL A 490 17.80 -16.75 -15.00
N ILE A 491 16.50 -16.45 -15.06
CA ILE A 491 15.76 -15.85 -13.95
C ILE A 491 15.76 -16.76 -12.72
N ASP A 492 15.61 -18.08 -12.90
CA ASP A 492 15.73 -19.06 -11.81
C ASP A 492 17.10 -19.03 -11.14
N TRP A 493 18.18 -18.99 -11.93
CA TRP A 493 19.53 -18.86 -11.38
C TRP A 493 19.71 -17.54 -10.62
N LEU A 494 19.21 -16.43 -11.16
CA LEU A 494 19.28 -15.13 -10.49
C LEU A 494 18.55 -15.17 -9.14
N ILE A 495 17.34 -15.73 -9.09
CA ILE A 495 16.58 -15.89 -7.84
C ILE A 495 17.33 -16.77 -6.85
N GLN A 496 17.81 -17.93 -7.31
CA GLN A 496 18.52 -18.89 -6.47
C GLN A 496 19.76 -18.24 -5.82
N TYR A 497 20.64 -17.66 -6.62
CA TYR A 497 21.91 -17.14 -6.12
C TYR A 497 21.75 -15.79 -5.40
N ALA A 498 20.81 -14.93 -5.81
CA ALA A 498 20.53 -13.72 -5.06
C ALA A 498 20.03 -14.04 -3.65
N ASN A 499 19.16 -15.05 -3.50
CA ASN A 499 18.70 -15.50 -2.19
C ASN A 499 19.82 -16.21 -1.39
N GLN A 500 20.64 -17.02 -2.06
CA GLN A 500 21.78 -17.71 -1.41
C GLN A 500 22.80 -16.72 -0.83
N TYR A 501 23.12 -15.65 -1.56
CA TYR A 501 24.12 -14.65 -1.15
C TYR A 501 23.50 -13.41 -0.50
N GLU A 502 22.18 -13.40 -0.32
CA GLU A 502 21.39 -12.28 0.24
C GLU A 502 21.59 -10.94 -0.50
N VAL A 503 21.69 -11.00 -1.82
CA VAL A 503 21.92 -9.82 -2.67
C VAL A 503 20.62 -9.07 -2.88
N PRO A 504 20.54 -7.76 -2.54
CA PRO A 504 19.41 -6.94 -2.93
C PRO A 504 19.39 -6.75 -4.46
N VAL A 505 18.24 -7.06 -5.08
CA VAL A 505 18.04 -6.98 -6.53
C VAL A 505 17.13 -5.81 -6.89
N VAL A 506 17.55 -5.00 -7.87
CA VAL A 506 16.72 -3.97 -8.52
C VAL A 506 16.44 -4.44 -9.94
N VAL A 507 15.19 -4.43 -10.37
CA VAL A 507 14.77 -4.81 -11.73
C VAL A 507 14.10 -3.61 -12.40
N PRO A 508 14.87 -2.71 -13.04
CA PRO A 508 14.31 -1.74 -13.96
C PRO A 508 13.79 -2.46 -15.21
N ASP A 509 12.47 -2.55 -15.33
CA ASP A 509 11.83 -3.13 -16.51
C ASP A 509 11.87 -2.13 -17.66
N PHE A 510 12.59 -2.47 -18.74
CA PHE A 510 12.68 -1.68 -19.97
C PHE A 510 11.95 -2.33 -21.15
N VAL A 511 11.07 -3.30 -20.89
CA VAL A 511 10.32 -4.01 -21.92
C VAL A 511 9.16 -3.13 -22.39
N TRP A 512 9.49 -2.18 -23.27
CA TRP A 512 8.58 -1.16 -23.78
C TRP A 512 7.40 -1.75 -24.57
N TYR A 513 6.33 -0.95 -24.71
CA TYR A 513 5.20 -1.21 -25.61
C TYR A 513 4.44 -2.53 -25.41
N VAL A 514 4.50 -3.12 -24.22
CA VAL A 514 3.68 -4.28 -23.86
C VAL A 514 3.08 -4.12 -22.47
N GLY A 515 1.88 -4.67 -22.28
CA GLY A 515 1.15 -4.61 -21.02
C GLY A 515 1.79 -5.44 -19.89
N PRO A 516 1.34 -5.24 -18.64
CA PRO A 516 1.91 -5.90 -17.46
C PRO A 516 1.80 -7.43 -17.48
N GLU A 517 0.83 -7.97 -18.23
CA GLU A 517 0.60 -9.41 -18.42
C GLU A 517 1.58 -10.08 -19.40
N ASN A 518 2.45 -9.31 -20.05
CA ASN A 518 3.44 -9.87 -20.96
C ASN A 518 4.36 -10.88 -20.22
N ARG A 519 4.54 -12.07 -20.81
CA ARG A 519 5.28 -13.17 -20.19
C ARG A 519 6.73 -12.83 -19.82
N THR A 520 7.41 -11.96 -20.58
CA THR A 520 8.77 -11.49 -20.24
C THR A 520 8.73 -10.60 -19.01
N ARG A 521 7.82 -9.61 -19.00
CA ARG A 521 7.62 -8.71 -17.85
C ARG A 521 7.21 -9.46 -16.59
N ALA A 522 6.37 -10.50 -16.72
CA ALA A 522 5.99 -11.37 -15.62
C ALA A 522 7.20 -12.05 -14.96
N GLN A 523 8.18 -12.51 -15.74
CA GLN A 523 9.41 -13.10 -15.20
C GLN A 523 10.35 -12.05 -14.56
N LEU A 524 10.44 -10.84 -15.12
CA LEU A 524 11.18 -9.73 -14.48
C LEU A 524 10.56 -9.35 -13.12
N ARG A 525 9.22 -9.30 -13.05
CA ARG A 525 8.48 -9.09 -11.80
C ARG A 525 8.68 -10.24 -10.82
N ARG A 526 8.70 -11.49 -11.31
CA ARG A 526 9.00 -12.70 -10.51
C ARG A 526 10.37 -12.60 -9.86
N LEU A 527 11.40 -12.20 -10.62
CA LEU A 527 12.75 -12.02 -10.10
C LEU A 527 12.78 -11.08 -8.90
N ALA A 528 12.24 -9.87 -9.05
CA ALA A 528 12.20 -8.90 -7.95
C ALA A 528 11.39 -9.43 -6.76
N THR A 529 10.23 -10.03 -6.99
CA THR A 529 9.34 -10.52 -5.92
C THR A 529 10.00 -11.63 -5.11
N GLN A 530 10.56 -12.66 -5.78
CA GLN A 530 11.15 -13.81 -5.09
C GLN A 530 12.52 -13.53 -4.47
N THR A 531 13.16 -12.43 -4.84
CA THR A 531 14.40 -11.95 -4.20
C THR A 531 14.16 -10.88 -3.13
N LYS A 532 12.89 -10.53 -2.87
CA LYS A 532 12.51 -9.40 -1.99
C LYS A 532 13.22 -8.11 -2.42
N GLY A 533 13.35 -7.94 -3.72
CA GLY A 533 13.97 -6.82 -4.41
C GLY A 533 12.94 -5.78 -4.85
N VAL A 534 13.39 -4.84 -5.70
CA VAL A 534 12.58 -3.72 -6.17
C VAL A 534 12.31 -3.88 -7.66
N TYR A 535 11.04 -4.07 -8.03
CA TYR A 535 10.59 -4.02 -9.42
C TYR A 535 10.18 -2.59 -9.81
N ILE A 536 10.70 -2.08 -10.92
CA ILE A 536 10.40 -0.72 -11.41
C ILE A 536 9.77 -0.84 -12.80
N PRO A 537 8.44 -0.76 -12.91
CA PRO A 537 7.74 -0.94 -14.17
C PRO A 537 7.74 0.34 -15.02
N PHE A 538 8.88 0.70 -15.63
CA PHE A 538 8.93 1.90 -16.47
C PHE A 538 7.88 1.94 -17.58
N PRO A 539 7.54 0.82 -18.28
CA PRO A 539 6.47 0.83 -19.28
C PRO A 539 5.13 1.35 -18.74
N ASP A 540 4.82 1.05 -17.47
CA ASP A 540 3.55 1.43 -16.86
C ASP A 540 3.49 2.94 -16.55
N PHE A 541 4.64 3.60 -16.34
CA PHE A 541 4.70 5.05 -16.11
C PHE A 541 4.29 5.88 -17.33
N PHE A 542 4.31 5.27 -18.52
CA PHE A 542 3.95 5.91 -19.77
C PHE A 542 2.56 5.51 -20.28
N MET A 543 1.84 4.63 -19.56
CA MET A 543 0.48 4.26 -19.90
C MET A 543 -0.50 5.39 -19.61
N LYS A 544 -1.53 5.52 -20.46
CA LYS A 544 -2.65 6.46 -20.26
C LYS A 544 -3.96 5.68 -20.27
N ASN A 545 -4.74 5.75 -19.20
CA ASN A 545 -5.99 4.99 -19.05
C ASN A 545 -5.82 3.49 -19.33
N SER A 546 -4.75 2.88 -18.80
CA SER A 546 -4.38 1.48 -19.02
C SER A 546 -4.05 1.10 -20.48
N VAL A 547 -3.86 2.09 -21.36
CA VAL A 547 -3.45 1.87 -22.76
C VAL A 547 -1.93 1.88 -22.84
N VAL A 548 -1.38 0.85 -23.49
CA VAL A 548 0.05 0.73 -23.82
C VAL A 548 0.44 1.87 -24.78
N PRO A 549 1.52 2.63 -24.51
CA PRO A 549 1.95 3.71 -25.40
C PRO A 549 2.44 3.17 -26.75
N ASN A 550 2.46 4.01 -27.78
CA ASN A 550 3.17 3.75 -29.03
C ASN A 550 4.46 4.57 -29.11
N SER A 551 5.33 4.28 -30.08
CA SER A 551 6.63 4.96 -30.23
C SER A 551 6.49 6.47 -30.48
N ALA A 552 5.53 6.88 -31.33
CA ALA A 552 5.27 8.30 -31.60
C ALA A 552 4.95 9.08 -30.31
N TYR A 553 4.19 8.50 -29.39
CA TYR A 553 3.90 9.12 -28.11
C TYR A 553 5.17 9.33 -27.26
N LEU A 554 6.06 8.34 -27.17
CA LEU A 554 7.28 8.45 -26.37
C LEU A 554 8.31 9.42 -26.96
N ILE A 555 8.40 9.48 -28.30
CA ILE A 555 9.36 10.30 -29.05
C ILE A 555 8.85 11.73 -29.23
N GLU A 556 7.63 11.92 -29.73
CA GLU A 556 7.13 13.22 -30.17
C GLU A 556 6.35 13.95 -29.07
N THR A 557 5.59 13.21 -28.26
CA THR A 557 4.74 13.83 -27.21
C THR A 557 5.47 13.97 -25.89
N LEU A 558 6.07 12.89 -25.38
CA LEU A 558 6.82 12.93 -24.12
C LEU A 558 8.25 13.44 -24.31
N ASN A 559 8.81 13.31 -25.52
CA ASN A 559 10.20 13.68 -25.83
C ASN A 559 11.22 13.06 -24.85
N LEU A 560 11.01 11.79 -24.52
CA LEU A 560 11.89 11.03 -23.62
C LEU A 560 12.75 10.00 -24.37
N PHE A 561 12.47 9.77 -25.66
CA PHE A 561 13.10 8.74 -26.48
C PHE A 561 13.61 9.33 -27.80
N THR A 562 14.69 8.77 -28.34
CA THR A 562 15.21 9.15 -29.66
C THR A 562 14.66 8.26 -30.76
N ASN A 563 14.45 6.99 -30.48
CA ASN A 563 13.80 6.03 -31.37
C ASN A 563 12.84 5.16 -30.55
N ASP A 564 12.29 4.12 -31.17
CA ASP A 564 11.36 3.22 -30.50
C ASP A 564 12.01 2.46 -29.32
N LEU A 565 13.32 2.25 -29.29
CA LEU A 565 13.95 1.46 -28.22
C LEU A 565 14.67 2.30 -27.16
N HIS A 566 15.27 3.43 -27.55
CA HIS A 566 16.31 4.09 -26.76
C HIS A 566 15.86 5.43 -26.18
N PRO A 567 15.95 5.59 -24.84
CA PRO A 567 15.76 6.87 -24.17
C PRO A 567 16.76 7.92 -24.66
N ASN A 568 16.33 9.18 -24.76
CA ASN A 568 17.23 10.32 -25.01
C ASN A 568 17.84 10.83 -23.68
N VAL A 569 18.56 11.94 -23.70
CA VAL A 569 19.13 12.59 -22.51
C VAL A 569 18.13 12.78 -21.36
N ALA A 570 16.89 13.18 -21.66
CA ALA A 570 15.83 13.36 -20.67
C ALA A 570 15.29 12.01 -20.15
N GLY A 571 15.18 11.01 -21.01
CA GLY A 571 14.81 9.65 -20.63
C GLY A 571 15.84 8.97 -19.72
N HIS A 572 17.14 9.08 -20.02
CA HIS A 572 18.18 8.56 -19.13
C HIS A 572 18.19 9.25 -17.77
N LYS A 573 17.95 10.58 -17.73
CA LYS A 573 17.75 11.31 -16.48
C LYS A 573 16.58 10.72 -15.69
N LEU A 574 15.43 10.53 -16.33
CA LEU A 574 14.24 9.96 -15.68
C LEU A 574 14.55 8.58 -15.10
N ILE A 575 15.25 7.72 -15.84
CA ILE A 575 15.62 6.38 -15.39
C ILE A 575 16.49 6.44 -14.13
N ALA A 576 17.60 7.18 -14.17
CA ALA A 576 18.52 7.27 -13.04
C ALA A 576 17.85 7.81 -11.78
N GLU A 577 17.11 8.92 -11.91
CA GLU A 577 16.42 9.55 -10.78
C GLU A 577 15.32 8.64 -10.22
N THR A 578 14.62 7.90 -11.08
CA THR A 578 13.56 6.98 -10.64
C THR A 578 14.14 5.80 -9.89
N ILE A 579 15.20 5.16 -10.40
CA ILE A 579 15.87 4.05 -9.72
C ILE A 579 16.36 4.52 -8.34
N ALA A 580 17.07 5.65 -8.27
CA ALA A 580 17.57 6.21 -7.03
C ALA A 580 16.44 6.48 -6.00
N LYS A 581 15.32 7.07 -6.43
CA LYS A 581 14.15 7.33 -5.55
C LYS A 581 13.47 6.04 -5.09
N LYS A 582 13.42 5.02 -5.96
CA LYS A 582 12.78 3.73 -5.66
C LYS A 582 13.57 2.90 -4.66
N ILE A 583 14.90 2.99 -4.68
CA ILE A 583 15.76 2.34 -3.68
C ILE A 583 16.08 3.22 -2.45
N GLY A 584 15.66 4.49 -2.48
CA GLY A 584 15.73 5.39 -1.32
C GLY A 584 17.08 6.06 -1.09
N LEU A 585 17.82 6.39 -2.14
CA LEU A 585 19.07 7.14 -2.00
C LEU A 585 18.84 8.56 -1.46
N SER A 586 19.75 9.04 -0.61
CA SER A 586 19.73 10.40 -0.05
C SER A 586 19.83 11.49 -1.11
N ILE A 587 20.55 11.23 -2.22
CA ILE A 587 20.61 12.08 -3.41
C ILE A 587 20.06 11.31 -4.60
N SER A 588 19.10 11.91 -5.30
CA SER A 588 18.37 11.25 -6.39
C SER A 588 18.07 12.17 -7.58
N SER A 589 18.89 13.20 -7.78
CA SER A 589 18.74 14.17 -8.87
C SER A 589 19.99 14.26 -9.72
N LYS A 590 19.83 14.26 -11.04
CA LYS A 590 20.92 14.53 -12.00
C LYS A 590 21.61 15.86 -11.70
N LYS A 591 20.84 16.91 -11.42
CA LYS A 591 21.38 18.25 -11.14
C LYS A 591 22.27 18.23 -9.89
N GLN A 592 21.77 17.64 -8.80
CA GLN A 592 22.54 17.57 -7.55
C GLN A 592 23.86 16.82 -7.73
N VAL A 593 23.86 15.67 -8.42
CA VAL A 593 25.11 14.91 -8.59
C VAL A 593 26.12 15.60 -9.50
N LEU A 594 25.69 16.25 -10.59
CA LEU A 594 26.61 16.96 -11.49
C LEU A 594 27.11 18.29 -10.90
N ASP A 595 26.30 18.96 -10.08
CA ASP A 595 26.68 20.24 -9.50
C ASP A 595 27.52 20.11 -8.22
N TYR A 596 27.39 19.03 -7.45
CA TYR A 596 28.01 18.93 -6.12
C TYR A 596 28.84 17.66 -5.90
N HIS A 597 28.57 16.60 -6.66
CA HIS A 597 29.12 15.26 -6.37
C HIS A 597 29.84 14.64 -7.56
N ASP A 598 30.31 15.49 -8.48
CA ASP A 598 31.12 15.03 -9.60
C ASP A 598 32.56 14.71 -9.20
N TRP A 599 33.29 14.05 -10.09
CA TRP A 599 34.71 13.78 -9.89
C TRP A 599 35.56 15.04 -10.07
N TRP A 600 36.78 15.03 -9.54
CA TRP A 600 37.77 16.04 -9.90
C TRP A 600 38.21 15.76 -11.32
N PHE A 601 37.80 16.60 -12.26
CA PHE A 601 38.07 16.42 -13.67
C PHE A 601 39.37 17.15 -14.03
N PRO A 602 40.43 16.43 -14.45
CA PRO A 602 41.70 17.04 -14.81
C PRO A 602 41.56 18.04 -15.96
N LEU A 603 42.30 19.14 -15.87
CA LEU A 603 42.42 20.09 -16.97
C LEU A 603 43.33 19.50 -18.05
N ALA A 604 42.89 19.59 -19.31
CA ALA A 604 43.73 19.31 -20.46
C ALA A 604 44.73 20.47 -20.64
N LEU A 605 45.96 20.27 -20.16
CA LEU A 605 46.99 21.30 -20.26
C LEU A 605 47.51 21.42 -21.69
N ASN A 606 47.76 22.66 -22.13
CA ASN A 606 48.26 22.99 -23.46
C ASN A 606 49.73 22.57 -23.57
N PRO A 607 50.07 21.55 -24.40
CA PRO A 607 51.45 21.10 -24.54
C PRO A 607 52.39 22.20 -25.06
N ALA A 608 51.88 23.11 -25.90
CA ALA A 608 52.67 24.21 -26.47
C ALA A 608 53.05 25.29 -25.42
N SER A 609 52.40 25.28 -24.25
CA SER A 609 52.75 26.20 -23.16
C SER A 609 54.09 25.86 -22.52
N GLY A 610 54.51 24.58 -22.56
CA GLY A 610 55.63 24.07 -21.77
C GLY A 610 55.34 23.94 -20.28
N VAL A 611 54.08 24.10 -19.87
CA VAL A 611 53.60 23.97 -18.49
C VAL A 611 52.94 22.60 -18.34
N THR A 612 53.32 21.87 -17.29
CA THR A 612 52.77 20.54 -16.99
C THR A 612 52.29 20.46 -15.55
N ASN A 613 51.55 19.41 -15.23
CA ASN A 613 51.33 19.04 -13.84
C ASN A 613 52.67 18.71 -13.17
N LYS A 614 52.86 19.21 -11.95
CA LYS A 614 54.05 18.93 -11.13
C LYS A 614 54.07 17.48 -10.64
N SER A 615 52.89 16.90 -10.40
CA SER A 615 52.72 15.52 -9.97
C SER A 615 52.02 14.70 -11.05
N THR A 616 52.39 13.43 -11.14
CA THR A 616 51.75 12.46 -12.03
C THR A 616 50.58 11.70 -11.38
N SER A 617 50.26 11.99 -10.12
CA SER A 617 49.19 11.30 -9.38
C SER A 617 47.88 12.08 -9.45
N ALA A 618 46.76 11.39 -9.69
CA ALA A 618 45.42 11.98 -9.88
C ALA A 618 44.96 12.99 -8.79
N PRO A 619 45.22 12.79 -7.48
CA PRO A 619 44.85 13.76 -6.45
C PRO A 619 45.65 15.08 -6.52
N PHE A 620 46.68 15.13 -7.33
CA PHE A 620 47.59 16.26 -7.44
C PHE A 620 47.70 16.79 -8.87
N THR A 621 46.92 16.29 -9.82
CA THR A 621 46.79 16.90 -11.16
C THR A 621 46.02 18.20 -11.07
N SER A 622 46.31 19.14 -11.95
CA SER A 622 45.48 20.35 -12.12
C SER A 622 44.10 19.91 -12.60
N ALA A 623 43.06 20.29 -11.87
CA ALA A 623 41.72 19.76 -12.04
C ALA A 623 40.66 20.77 -11.61
N ILE A 624 39.44 20.54 -12.07
CA ILE A 624 38.27 21.32 -11.70
C ILE A 624 37.16 20.41 -11.18
N LYS A 625 36.25 20.98 -10.40
CA LYS A 625 35.07 20.28 -9.90
C LYS A 625 33.94 21.26 -9.65
N ASN A 626 32.73 20.91 -10.05
CA ASN A 626 31.56 21.74 -9.75
C ASN A 626 31.19 21.66 -8.26
N GLN A 627 30.77 22.81 -7.71
CA GLN A 627 30.28 22.98 -6.35
C GLN A 627 29.14 24.01 -6.35
N GLY A 628 27.97 23.60 -6.83
CA GLY A 628 26.79 24.45 -6.96
C GLY A 628 27.00 25.59 -7.96
N GLY A 629 26.82 26.82 -7.50
CA GLY A 629 27.04 28.04 -8.30
C GLY A 629 28.52 28.42 -8.47
N GLN A 630 29.45 27.55 -8.10
CA GLN A 630 30.89 27.76 -8.24
C GLN A 630 31.55 26.54 -8.87
N THR A 631 32.69 26.76 -9.52
CA THR A 631 33.63 25.70 -9.90
C THR A 631 34.86 25.82 -9.00
N LEU A 632 35.18 24.73 -8.30
CA LEU A 632 36.44 24.60 -7.57
C LEU A 632 37.54 24.33 -8.57
N VAL A 633 38.66 25.01 -8.39
CA VAL A 633 39.85 24.87 -9.24
C VAL A 633 41.04 24.53 -8.36
N ARG A 634 41.75 23.49 -8.78
CA ARG A 634 43.05 23.11 -8.24
C ARG A 634 44.07 23.20 -9.36
N LEU A 635 45.10 24.00 -9.20
CA LEU A 635 46.25 24.03 -10.10
C LEU A 635 47.47 23.53 -9.35
N ASN A 636 48.21 22.61 -9.97
CA ASN A 636 49.46 22.10 -9.45
C ASN A 636 50.45 21.98 -10.61
N LEU A 637 51.09 23.10 -10.91
CA LEU A 637 51.78 23.33 -12.17
C LEU A 637 53.28 23.46 -11.94
N THR A 638 54.06 23.08 -12.96
CA THR A 638 55.49 23.37 -13.08
C THR A 638 55.81 23.90 -14.47
N GLY A 639 56.97 24.54 -14.64
CA GLY A 639 57.40 25.15 -15.90
C GLY A 639 57.09 26.64 -16.06
N LEU A 640 56.76 27.34 -14.96
CA LEU A 640 56.40 28.76 -14.92
C LEU A 640 57.51 29.65 -14.35
N ALA A 641 58.77 29.40 -14.72
CA ALA A 641 59.91 30.16 -14.19
C ALA A 641 60.09 31.53 -14.86
N GLY A 642 60.40 32.56 -14.07
CA GLY A 642 60.68 33.92 -14.54
C GLY A 642 59.43 34.71 -14.93
N ALA A 643 59.60 35.92 -15.48
CA ALA A 643 58.48 36.76 -15.91
C ALA A 643 57.95 36.32 -17.29
N VAL A 644 56.91 35.48 -17.31
CA VAL A 644 56.35 34.90 -18.54
C VAL A 644 54.82 34.87 -18.52
N THR A 645 54.21 34.92 -19.69
CA THR A 645 52.78 34.70 -19.90
C THR A 645 52.56 33.40 -20.65
N LYS A 646 51.79 32.48 -20.08
CA LYS A 646 51.51 31.17 -20.66
C LYS A 646 50.02 30.86 -20.62
N GLY A 647 49.46 30.47 -21.77
CA GLY A 647 48.13 29.87 -21.85
C GLY A 647 48.22 28.40 -21.46
N VAL A 648 47.94 28.10 -20.19
CA VAL A 648 48.12 26.79 -19.56
C VAL A 648 47.06 25.79 -20.00
N ALA A 649 45.83 26.23 -20.24
CA ALA A 649 44.76 25.42 -20.82
C ALA A 649 44.02 26.25 -21.88
N LEU A 650 43.72 25.67 -23.04
CA LEU A 650 43.03 26.33 -24.16
C LEU A 650 41.49 26.27 -24.05
N GLY A 651 40.99 25.71 -22.95
CA GLY A 651 39.57 25.54 -22.68
C GLY A 651 39.37 24.64 -21.48
N PHE A 652 38.11 24.46 -21.08
CA PHE A 652 37.73 23.53 -20.03
C PHE A 652 37.23 22.23 -20.66
N PRO A 653 37.38 21.09 -19.97
CA PRO A 653 36.71 19.86 -20.36
C PRO A 653 35.22 20.14 -20.61
N SER A 654 34.72 19.86 -21.81
CA SER A 654 33.30 20.07 -22.16
C SER A 654 32.38 19.38 -21.15
N ARG A 655 32.82 18.21 -20.68
CA ARG A 655 32.16 17.40 -19.67
C ARG A 655 32.05 18.03 -18.29
N ALA A 656 32.78 19.11 -18.00
CA ALA A 656 32.64 19.86 -16.76
C ALA A 656 31.57 20.97 -16.84
N GLU A 657 31.07 21.34 -18.04
CA GLU A 657 30.13 22.47 -18.27
C GLU A 657 30.54 23.76 -17.53
N VAL A 658 31.83 24.10 -17.57
CA VAL A 658 32.29 25.38 -17.04
C VAL A 658 32.10 26.45 -18.10
N GLN A 659 31.36 27.49 -17.75
CA GLN A 659 31.15 28.69 -18.56
C GLN A 659 31.50 29.93 -17.73
N PHE A 660 31.99 30.97 -18.41
CA PHE A 660 32.44 32.23 -17.81
C PHE A 660 31.88 33.40 -18.61
N ASP A 661 31.13 34.28 -17.95
CA ASP A 661 30.70 35.56 -18.52
C ASP A 661 31.80 36.64 -18.38
N ILE A 662 32.53 36.61 -17.27
CA ILE A 662 33.56 37.59 -16.91
C ILE A 662 34.84 36.85 -16.49
N PRO A 663 36.02 37.30 -16.96
CA PRO A 663 37.28 36.74 -16.50
C PRO A 663 37.47 36.85 -14.98
N VAL A 664 37.88 35.76 -14.33
CA VAL A 664 38.26 35.76 -12.91
C VAL A 664 39.77 35.81 -12.80
N ILE A 665 40.27 36.75 -12.00
CA ILE A 665 41.71 36.94 -11.79
C ILE A 665 42.03 36.60 -10.33
N THR A 666 42.94 35.66 -10.11
CA THR A 666 43.47 35.31 -8.78
C THR A 666 44.97 35.54 -8.76
N GLN A 667 45.52 35.87 -7.60
CA GLN A 667 46.96 36.07 -7.44
C GLN A 667 47.68 34.72 -7.28
N LEU A 668 48.90 34.62 -7.80
CA LEU A 668 49.78 33.47 -7.54
C LEU A 668 50.34 33.53 -6.11
N THR A 669 50.63 32.38 -5.52
CA THR A 669 51.19 32.27 -4.17
C THR A 669 52.44 33.18 -3.99
N PRO A 670 52.49 34.02 -2.94
CA PRO A 670 53.60 34.94 -2.73
C PRO A 670 54.94 34.24 -2.50
N THR A 671 56.02 34.86 -2.98
CA THR A 671 57.35 34.66 -2.40
C THR A 671 57.50 35.51 -1.14
N ASN A 672 58.45 35.19 -0.28
CA ASN A 672 58.74 35.89 1.00
C ASN A 672 59.04 37.41 0.86
N ALA A 673 59.03 37.98 -0.34
CA ALA A 673 59.44 39.36 -0.64
C ALA A 673 58.28 40.38 -0.80
N GLY A 674 57.04 39.95 -0.99
CA GLY A 674 55.85 40.81 -0.92
C GLY A 674 55.55 41.76 -2.12
N VAL A 675 54.24 41.99 -2.27
CA VAL A 675 53.45 43.04 -2.97
C VAL A 675 53.25 43.09 -4.50
N SER A 676 54.05 42.46 -5.37
CA SER A 676 53.64 42.28 -6.79
C SER A 676 53.65 40.79 -7.14
N GLN A 677 52.47 40.19 -7.24
CA GLN A 677 52.30 38.78 -7.57
C GLN A 677 51.92 38.63 -9.05
N GLY A 678 52.44 37.59 -9.69
CA GLY A 678 51.85 37.11 -10.92
C GLY A 678 50.37 36.77 -10.72
N VAL A 679 49.62 36.67 -11.80
CA VAL A 679 48.18 36.41 -11.77
C VAL A 679 47.84 35.16 -12.56
N CYS A 680 46.79 34.47 -12.13
CA CYS A 680 46.13 33.45 -12.92
C CYS A 680 44.75 33.96 -13.36
N ILE A 681 44.48 33.82 -14.66
CA ILE A 681 43.28 34.34 -15.33
C ILE A 681 42.47 33.14 -15.83
N PHE A 682 41.19 33.12 -15.44
CA PHE A 682 40.21 32.13 -15.84
C PHE A 682 39.16 32.82 -16.70
N ASN A 683 38.94 32.33 -17.91
CA ASN A 683 37.92 32.85 -18.81
C ASN A 683 37.44 31.73 -19.74
N SER A 684 36.48 32.01 -20.62
CA SER A 684 35.96 31.01 -21.56
C SER A 684 37.02 30.40 -22.49
N ALA A 685 38.14 31.08 -22.75
CA ALA A 685 39.26 30.59 -23.54
C ALA A 685 40.23 29.68 -22.75
N GLY A 686 39.96 29.44 -21.46
CA GLY A 686 40.71 28.52 -20.61
C GLY A 686 41.46 29.23 -19.48
N VAL A 687 42.67 28.74 -19.19
CA VAL A 687 43.48 29.17 -18.05
C VAL A 687 44.78 29.77 -18.56
N SER A 688 45.08 30.99 -18.15
CA SER A 688 46.36 31.65 -18.39
C SER A 688 47.05 32.00 -17.10
N VAL A 689 48.37 31.90 -17.07
CA VAL A 689 49.21 32.31 -15.94
C VAL A 689 50.20 33.36 -16.43
N ILE A 690 50.28 34.46 -15.69
CA ILE A 690 51.23 35.56 -15.90
C ILE A 690 52.10 35.61 -14.65
N THR A 691 53.33 35.13 -14.73
CA THR A 691 54.33 35.30 -13.67
C THR A 691 55.10 36.60 -13.87
N ASN A 692 55.68 37.14 -12.80
CA ASN A 692 56.51 38.34 -12.85
C ASN A 692 57.91 38.08 -12.27
N ALA A 693 58.77 39.10 -12.25
CA ALA A 693 60.14 38.99 -11.75
C ALA A 693 60.24 38.68 -10.25
N GLN A 694 59.14 38.79 -9.50
CA GLN A 694 59.06 38.47 -8.07
C GLN A 694 58.56 37.03 -7.81
N ASN A 695 58.11 36.30 -8.85
CA ASN A 695 57.83 34.87 -8.78
C ASN A 695 59.16 34.09 -8.91
N ALA A 696 59.67 33.59 -7.78
CA ALA A 696 60.98 32.92 -7.72
C ALA A 696 60.91 31.40 -7.96
N THR A 697 59.72 30.79 -7.92
CA THR A 697 59.53 29.34 -8.06
C THR A 697 58.94 29.01 -9.42
N ALA A 698 59.44 27.95 -10.07
CA ALA A 698 58.84 27.41 -11.30
C ALA A 698 57.53 26.66 -11.03
N ASP A 699 57.32 26.28 -9.76
CA ASP A 699 56.20 25.49 -9.27
C ASP A 699 55.15 26.39 -8.62
N HIS A 700 53.88 26.10 -8.90
CA HIS A 700 52.73 26.80 -8.34
C HIS A 700 51.63 25.82 -7.95
N GLU A 701 51.19 25.92 -6.69
CA GLU A 701 50.06 25.19 -6.14
C GLU A 701 48.99 26.18 -5.69
N LEU A 702 47.80 26.07 -6.27
CA LEU A 702 46.69 27.01 -6.07
C LEU A 702 45.39 26.23 -5.88
N PHE A 703 44.57 26.71 -4.95
CA PHE A 703 43.22 26.22 -4.74
C PHE A 703 42.28 27.41 -4.49
N PHE A 704 41.25 27.55 -5.30
CA PHE A 704 40.28 28.64 -5.21
C PHE A 704 38.98 28.22 -5.89
N SER A 705 37.95 29.04 -5.77
CA SER A 705 36.69 28.86 -6.49
C SER A 705 36.45 30.02 -7.46
N VAL A 706 35.78 29.71 -8.56
CA VAL A 706 35.32 30.69 -9.55
C VAL A 706 33.80 30.63 -9.65
N PRO A 707 33.10 31.77 -9.76
CA PRO A 707 31.67 31.76 -10.03
C PRO A 707 31.38 31.04 -11.35
N ARG A 708 30.32 30.24 -11.36
CA ARG A 708 29.81 29.59 -12.57
C ARG A 708 28.60 30.40 -13.05
N SER A 709 28.58 30.74 -14.34
CA SER A 709 27.47 31.42 -15.01
C SER A 709 26.22 30.56 -15.06
#